data_AF-A0A7Y4Z4U9-F1
#
_entry.id   AF-A0A7Y4Z4U9-F1
#
_cell.length_a   1.000
_cell.length_b   1.000
_cell.length_c   1.000
_cell.angle_alpha   90.00
_cell.angle_beta   90.00
_cell.angle_gamma   90.00
#
_symmetry.space_group_name_H-M   'P 1'
#
loop_
_entity.id
_entity.type
_entity.pdbx_description
1 polymer ?
#
loop_
_entity_poly.entity_id
_entity_poly.type
_entity_poly.pdbx_seq_one_letter_code
_entity_poly.pdbx_strand_id
1 'polypeptide(L)'
;MGQFKYLSCLVTLFALTIINSNLASQTKLSYKPIVVDAGDIIVTYVNSNTSFVGNAFSIDGATIIKYEWDFNGDGKIDYSSKSKNANYFYKSEGNYEVKLIVTNSNNETNFDIVQVQVKPGGREQKNVKQQLGSVTLPTGRAADGINNGRAVLINGGYEQQFWDETIDMYTTLKNVYCFSDNDIILLNHNGTNPSGNNPNGIIDYAATYTNLQTVFNNLASTMDSDDVLFVWYTDHGGGYCGPNIREYGTLSTRATVESGDEQDYVESNFKLRSFYNGITKFGMDIWKEFIRWSYQASTQTYKYRCFREKFVSNYNIYLDNGTHVVDNDIYIEHIIDYTLGDYNRDGWIDSGETMDLDGNGIYDDWGLPDIVEDNYNTIPTKVPGANPWSYIIFDRNFDNRLDIDINPVCTIVNCTESQLVVDGTDSNNDGLFDGIDANEDGDQNDWISIDETLCIYGGIIYDDELKALLSNIPSSKKIIIISACMSGGFVDDLSAPGRVIITAEREEYMGIMGAFMPPLTEALKNPSVSDLDNNGLVSMKEAFNYAAAFADSLGFQFNLYAQYDDNGDMISHVAPIPNGNDGSFGSTLYINSVLLDNISLQNLSITTSSIYNANDANISNVSIQNSSNVEIHALGTTTITNIFGVDLGSTLKIDNIPKCQSNAIDEQALEDKKKY
;
A
#
# COMPACT_ATOMS: atom_id res chain seq x y z
N MET A 1 32.85 -40.47 -50.70
CA MET A 1 33.13 -39.36 -51.63
C MET A 1 32.39 -38.14 -51.11
N GLY A 2 33.00 -37.09 -50.58
CA GLY A 2 34.42 -36.82 -50.37
C GLY A 2 34.60 -35.62 -49.44
N GLN A 3 35.05 -35.93 -48.22
CA GLN A 3 35.78 -35.13 -47.24
C GLN A 3 35.27 -33.75 -46.75
N PHE A 4 35.03 -33.72 -45.44
CA PHE A 4 35.20 -32.57 -44.53
C PHE A 4 36.65 -32.05 -44.50
N LYS A 5 36.84 -30.71 -44.49
CA LYS A 5 37.61 -29.93 -43.48
C LYS A 5 37.87 -28.44 -43.88
N TYR A 6 37.64 -27.54 -42.89
CA TYR A 6 38.26 -26.23 -42.56
C TYR A 6 38.02 -24.90 -43.35
N LEU A 7 37.37 -23.94 -42.64
CA LEU A 7 37.79 -22.59 -42.16
C LEU A 7 37.87 -21.31 -43.06
N SER A 8 37.18 -20.23 -42.57
CA SER A 8 37.66 -18.84 -42.27
C SER A 8 37.04 -17.59 -42.96
N CYS A 9 36.71 -16.59 -42.11
CA CYS A 9 36.76 -15.10 -42.18
C CYS A 9 35.97 -14.19 -43.18
N LEU A 10 34.97 -13.46 -42.61
CA LEU A 10 34.90 -11.99 -42.34
C LEU A 10 34.87 -10.90 -43.45
N VAL A 11 33.96 -9.92 -43.22
CA VAL A 11 33.97 -8.45 -43.51
C VAL A 11 32.92 -7.89 -44.49
N THR A 12 31.86 -7.31 -43.91
CA THR A 12 31.37 -5.90 -43.98
C THR A 12 31.17 -5.14 -45.32
N LEU A 13 30.17 -4.23 -45.29
CA LEU A 13 29.69 -3.23 -46.28
C LEU A 13 28.57 -3.68 -47.22
N PHE A 14 27.57 -2.80 -47.41
CA PHE A 14 26.33 -2.92 -48.22
C PHE A 14 25.05 -3.34 -47.50
N ALA A 15 24.69 -2.63 -46.44
CA ALA A 15 23.29 -2.49 -46.00
C ALA A 15 22.96 -1.00 -45.72
N LEU A 16 23.28 -0.13 -46.68
CA LEU A 16 23.06 1.32 -46.55
C LEU A 16 22.66 1.95 -47.89
N THR A 17 21.50 1.61 -48.47
CA THR A 17 20.89 2.45 -49.53
C THR A 17 19.40 2.21 -49.87
N ILE A 18 18.60 1.46 -49.10
CA ILE A 18 17.15 1.37 -49.36
C ILE A 18 16.35 1.33 -48.05
N ILE A 19 16.46 2.40 -47.26
CA ILE A 19 15.47 2.78 -46.25
C ILE A 19 15.36 4.31 -46.31
N ASN A 20 14.65 4.82 -47.32
CA ASN A 20 14.20 6.21 -47.39
C ASN A 20 13.15 6.33 -48.50
N SER A 21 11.88 6.06 -48.15
CA SER A 21 10.71 6.62 -48.86
C SER A 21 9.34 6.25 -48.28
N ASN A 22 9.22 5.40 -47.25
CA ASN A 22 7.90 5.03 -46.69
C ASN A 22 7.73 5.25 -45.17
N LEU A 23 8.38 6.28 -44.61
CA LEU A 23 8.06 6.83 -43.28
C LEU A 23 7.52 8.26 -43.44
N ALA A 24 6.38 8.39 -44.11
CA ALA A 24 5.66 9.66 -44.21
C ALA A 24 4.14 9.40 -44.30
N SER A 25 3.60 8.73 -43.28
CA SER A 25 2.20 8.90 -42.85
C SER A 25 1.98 8.19 -41.50
N GLN A 26 2.73 8.60 -40.47
CA GLN A 26 2.20 8.52 -39.12
C GLN A 26 1.36 9.77 -38.91
N THR A 27 0.09 9.59 -38.56
CA THR A 27 -0.75 10.63 -37.98
C THR A 27 -0.02 11.24 -36.80
N LYS A 28 0.49 12.46 -37.01
CA LYS A 28 1.08 13.31 -35.98
C LYS A 28 -0.02 13.57 -34.93
N LEU A 29 0.03 12.86 -33.80
CA LEU A 29 -0.73 13.24 -32.60
C LEU A 29 -0.42 14.71 -32.31
N SER A 30 -1.45 15.55 -32.38
CA SER A 30 -1.33 16.99 -32.11
C SER A 30 -1.17 17.17 -30.60
N TYR A 31 0.05 17.01 -30.10
CA TYR A 31 0.36 17.43 -28.73
C TYR A 31 0.11 18.94 -28.61
N LYS A 32 -0.67 19.33 -27.59
CA LYS A 32 -0.81 20.75 -27.27
C LYS A 32 0.56 21.26 -26.77
N PRO A 33 1.07 22.39 -27.28
CA PRO A 33 2.44 22.85 -27.01
C PRO A 33 2.67 23.34 -25.57
N ILE A 34 1.61 23.59 -24.82
CA ILE A 34 1.65 24.08 -23.42
C ILE A 34 1.02 23.03 -22.52
N VAL A 35 1.70 22.68 -21.44
CA VAL A 35 1.13 21.92 -20.30
C VAL A 35 0.72 22.93 -19.23
N VAL A 36 -0.47 22.77 -18.69
CA VAL A 36 -1.07 23.66 -17.69
C VAL A 36 -1.55 22.79 -16.53
N ASP A 37 -1.35 23.28 -15.32
CA ASP A 37 -1.75 22.67 -14.05
C ASP A 37 -2.38 23.77 -13.20
N ALA A 38 -3.67 23.63 -12.89
CA ALA A 38 -4.45 24.59 -12.12
C ALA A 38 -4.27 24.41 -10.59
N GLY A 39 -3.49 23.42 -10.14
CA GLY A 39 -3.33 23.01 -8.76
C GLY A 39 -4.36 21.96 -8.32
N ASP A 40 -4.25 21.50 -7.08
CA ASP A 40 -5.09 20.43 -6.51
C ASP A 40 -6.43 20.94 -5.99
N ILE A 41 -7.32 20.01 -5.65
CA ILE A 41 -8.64 20.32 -5.10
C ILE A 41 -8.50 21.23 -3.88
N ILE A 42 -9.15 22.39 -3.91
CA ILE A 42 -9.08 23.36 -2.81
C ILE A 42 -10.35 23.30 -1.99
N VAL A 43 -10.22 22.92 -0.71
CA VAL A 43 -11.29 23.10 0.28
C VAL A 43 -11.12 24.45 0.96
N THR A 44 -12.15 25.29 0.88
CA THR A 44 -12.14 26.64 1.44
C THR A 44 -13.48 26.99 2.08
N TYR A 45 -13.58 28.14 2.74
CA TYR A 45 -14.80 28.55 3.44
C TYR A 45 -15.41 29.80 2.83
N VAL A 46 -16.74 29.95 2.93
CA VAL A 46 -17.45 31.16 2.52
C VAL A 46 -16.80 32.40 3.16
N ASN A 47 -16.48 33.40 2.33
CA ASN A 47 -15.80 34.66 2.66
C ASN A 47 -14.34 34.53 3.14
N SER A 48 -13.70 33.37 2.99
CA SER A 48 -12.25 33.23 3.19
C SER A 48 -11.45 33.60 1.93
N ASN A 49 -10.21 34.07 2.10
CA ASN A 49 -9.32 34.38 0.99
C ASN A 49 -8.64 33.09 0.50
N THR A 50 -9.07 32.58 -0.64
CA THR A 50 -8.55 31.35 -1.23
C THR A 50 -7.39 31.69 -2.17
N SER A 51 -6.22 31.09 -1.96
CA SER A 51 -5.04 31.29 -2.79
C SER A 51 -4.92 30.18 -3.85
N PHE A 52 -4.62 30.57 -5.09
CA PHE A 52 -4.44 29.69 -6.24
C PHE A 52 -3.03 29.82 -6.79
N VAL A 53 -2.43 28.71 -7.19
CA VAL A 53 -1.10 28.64 -7.80
C VAL A 53 -1.18 27.86 -9.11
N GLY A 54 -1.01 28.55 -10.24
CA GLY A 54 -1.08 27.90 -11.56
C GLY A 54 0.30 27.56 -12.10
N ASN A 55 0.60 26.29 -12.34
CA ASN A 55 1.85 25.91 -12.99
C ASN A 55 1.64 25.73 -14.49
N ALA A 56 2.66 26.08 -15.28
CA ALA A 56 2.63 25.82 -16.72
C ALA A 56 4.04 25.85 -17.31
N PHE A 57 4.25 25.05 -18.35
CA PHE A 57 5.48 25.09 -19.15
C PHE A 57 5.17 24.79 -20.63
N SER A 58 6.02 25.31 -21.52
CA SER A 58 5.91 25.07 -22.96
C SER A 58 6.90 24.01 -23.40
N ILE A 59 6.43 22.97 -24.06
CA ILE A 59 7.25 21.82 -24.52
C ILE A 59 8.19 22.24 -25.66
N ASP A 60 7.81 23.27 -26.42
CA ASP A 60 8.56 23.81 -27.55
C ASP A 60 9.59 24.90 -27.16
N GLY A 61 9.75 25.18 -25.86
CA GLY A 61 10.67 26.18 -25.33
C GLY A 61 10.16 27.63 -25.38
N ALA A 62 8.91 27.89 -25.78
CA ALA A 62 8.30 29.21 -25.67
C ALA A 62 8.09 29.61 -24.19
N THR A 63 8.15 30.91 -23.88
CA THR A 63 7.94 31.37 -22.50
C THR A 63 6.46 31.62 -22.20
N ILE A 64 6.02 31.30 -20.99
CA ILE A 64 4.66 31.62 -20.55
C ILE A 64 4.55 33.13 -20.28
N ILE A 65 3.56 33.79 -20.90
CA ILE A 65 3.40 35.25 -20.83
C ILE A 65 2.12 35.71 -20.14
N LYS A 66 1.15 34.82 -19.91
CA LYS A 66 -0.16 35.17 -19.33
C LYS A 66 -0.84 33.97 -18.68
N TYR A 67 -1.46 34.21 -17.52
CA TYR A 67 -2.34 33.30 -16.77
C TYR A 67 -3.70 33.97 -16.60
N GLU A 68 -4.77 33.25 -16.92
CA GLU A 68 -6.16 33.72 -16.87
C GLU A 68 -7.01 32.70 -16.11
N TRP A 69 -7.73 33.13 -15.09
CA TRP A 69 -8.54 32.28 -14.23
C TRP A 69 -10.02 32.63 -14.36
N ASP A 70 -10.86 31.60 -14.47
CA ASP A 70 -12.30 31.64 -14.26
C ASP A 70 -12.56 30.84 -12.98
N PHE A 71 -12.90 31.53 -11.89
CA PHE A 71 -13.03 30.93 -10.56
C PHE A 71 -14.43 30.40 -10.28
N ASN A 72 -15.43 30.85 -11.04
CA ASN A 72 -16.82 30.47 -10.79
C ASN A 72 -17.38 29.53 -11.86
N GLY A 73 -16.60 29.22 -12.89
CA GLY A 73 -16.95 28.28 -13.96
C GLY A 73 -18.01 28.82 -14.93
N ASP A 74 -18.24 30.14 -14.97
CA ASP A 74 -19.26 30.75 -15.83
C ASP A 74 -18.79 30.99 -17.28
N GLY A 75 -17.54 30.65 -17.58
CA GLY A 75 -16.90 30.83 -18.88
C GLY A 75 -16.31 32.22 -19.09
N LYS A 76 -16.30 33.11 -18.08
CA LYS A 76 -15.65 34.43 -18.13
C LYS A 76 -14.39 34.44 -17.27
N ILE A 77 -13.36 35.14 -17.75
CA ILE A 77 -12.13 35.31 -16.98
C ILE A 77 -12.36 36.31 -15.83
N ASP A 78 -12.28 35.79 -14.62
CA ASP A 78 -12.37 36.54 -13.36
C ASP A 78 -11.04 37.24 -13.01
N TYR A 79 -9.90 36.66 -13.40
CA TYR A 79 -8.58 37.21 -13.10
C TYR A 79 -7.56 36.95 -14.21
N SER A 80 -6.78 37.97 -14.59
CA SER A 80 -5.76 37.87 -15.64
C SER A 80 -4.46 38.53 -15.18
N SER A 81 -3.33 37.82 -15.28
CA SER A 81 -2.04 38.28 -14.79
C SER A 81 -0.86 37.65 -15.56
N LYS A 82 0.34 38.21 -15.35
CA LYS A 82 1.60 37.55 -15.72
C LYS A 82 2.16 36.67 -14.60
N SER A 83 1.66 36.85 -13.38
CA SER A 83 1.99 36.01 -12.23
C SER A 83 1.11 34.77 -12.24
N LYS A 84 1.69 33.62 -11.87
CA LYS A 84 0.96 32.36 -11.71
C LYS A 84 -0.01 32.33 -10.52
N ASN A 85 0.27 33.14 -9.49
CA ASN A 85 -0.53 33.14 -8.26
C ASN A 85 -1.72 34.09 -8.37
N ALA A 86 -2.87 33.64 -7.87
CA ALA A 86 -4.12 34.41 -7.80
C ALA A 86 -4.81 34.22 -6.44
N ASN A 87 -5.76 35.09 -6.11
CA ASN A 87 -6.58 34.97 -4.92
C ASN A 87 -8.05 35.27 -5.27
N TYR A 88 -8.98 34.55 -4.67
CA TYR A 88 -10.42 34.72 -4.90
C TYR A 88 -11.24 34.48 -3.62
N PHE A 89 -12.44 35.08 -3.55
CA PHE A 89 -13.35 34.96 -2.42
C PHE A 89 -14.71 34.41 -2.88
N TYR A 90 -15.10 33.27 -2.34
CA TYR A 90 -16.40 32.66 -2.62
C TYR A 90 -17.46 33.15 -1.62
N LYS A 91 -18.63 33.56 -2.11
CA LYS A 91 -19.71 34.15 -1.29
C LYS A 91 -20.81 33.15 -0.92
N SER A 92 -20.82 32.01 -1.58
CA SER A 92 -21.79 30.93 -1.38
C SER A 92 -21.04 29.61 -1.30
N GLU A 93 -21.55 28.70 -0.47
CA GLU A 93 -21.08 27.32 -0.45
C GLU A 93 -21.38 26.62 -1.78
N GLY A 94 -20.68 25.52 -2.03
CA GLY A 94 -20.84 24.71 -3.23
C GLY A 94 -19.51 24.36 -3.89
N ASN A 95 -19.60 23.54 -4.92
CA ASN A 95 -18.46 23.12 -5.73
C ASN A 95 -18.34 24.03 -6.94
N TYR A 96 -17.12 24.52 -7.21
CA TYR A 96 -16.81 25.39 -8.33
C TYR A 96 -15.75 24.74 -9.21
N GLU A 97 -16.00 24.72 -10.52
CA GLU A 97 -15.03 24.31 -11.52
C GLU A 97 -14.16 25.51 -11.89
N VAL A 98 -12.96 25.59 -11.32
CA VAL A 98 -12.03 26.69 -11.58
C VAL A 98 -11.17 26.34 -12.77
N LYS A 99 -11.17 27.20 -13.79
CA LYS A 99 -10.41 27.00 -15.01
C LYS A 99 -9.24 27.97 -15.11
N LEU A 100 -8.03 27.43 -15.22
CA LEU A 100 -6.82 28.19 -15.56
C LEU A 100 -6.52 28.08 -17.05
N ILE A 101 -6.39 29.20 -17.74
CA ILE A 101 -5.96 29.31 -19.13
C ILE A 101 -4.60 30.00 -19.17
N VAL A 102 -3.65 29.41 -19.88
CA VAL A 102 -2.28 29.92 -20.00
C VAL A 102 -1.96 30.22 -21.45
N THR A 103 -1.29 31.35 -21.69
CA THR A 103 -0.80 31.77 -23.02
C THR A 103 0.72 31.86 -23.05
N ASN A 104 1.37 31.29 -24.07
CA ASN A 104 2.81 31.41 -24.28
C ASN A 104 3.18 32.57 -25.24
N SER A 105 4.47 32.81 -25.43
CA SER A 105 5.02 33.88 -26.28
C SER A 105 4.71 33.71 -27.78
N ASN A 106 4.25 32.53 -28.20
CA ASN A 106 3.81 32.23 -29.56
C ASN A 106 2.30 32.52 -29.75
N ASN A 107 1.64 33.07 -28.72
CA ASN A 107 0.18 33.27 -28.63
C ASN A 107 -0.64 31.97 -28.66
N GLU A 108 -0.02 30.85 -28.33
CA GLU A 108 -0.73 29.58 -28.17
C GLU A 108 -1.34 29.52 -26.76
N THR A 109 -2.44 28.79 -26.61
CA THR A 109 -3.13 28.65 -25.33
C THR A 109 -3.44 27.20 -25.00
N ASN A 110 -3.33 26.85 -23.73
CA ASN A 110 -3.93 25.64 -23.18
C ASN A 110 -4.56 25.96 -21.81
N PHE A 111 -5.33 25.03 -21.26
CA PHE A 111 -6.00 25.22 -19.99
C PHE A 111 -5.97 23.95 -19.15
N ASP A 112 -6.24 24.13 -17.87
CA ASP A 112 -6.52 23.07 -16.91
C ASP A 112 -7.65 23.48 -15.96
N ILE A 113 -8.23 22.51 -15.26
CA ILE A 113 -9.38 22.68 -14.39
C ILE A 113 -9.08 22.08 -13.01
N VAL A 114 -9.38 22.83 -11.96
CA VAL A 114 -9.32 22.39 -10.56
C VAL A 114 -10.69 22.54 -9.90
N GLN A 115 -11.06 21.60 -9.03
CA GLN A 115 -12.30 21.68 -8.26
C GLN A 115 -12.08 22.44 -6.96
N VAL A 116 -12.99 23.34 -6.62
CA VAL A 116 -12.97 24.07 -5.34
C VAL A 116 -14.26 23.82 -4.59
N GLN A 117 -14.14 23.23 -3.40
CA GLN A 117 -15.26 23.04 -2.49
C GLN A 117 -15.30 24.19 -1.48
N VAL A 118 -16.38 24.97 -1.51
CA VAL A 118 -16.61 26.07 -0.58
C VAL A 118 -17.60 25.61 0.48
N LYS A 119 -17.13 25.48 1.72
CA LYS A 119 -17.94 25.08 2.89
C LYS A 119 -18.57 26.31 3.59
N PRO A 120 -19.72 26.19 4.27
CA PRO A 120 -20.37 27.29 4.97
C PRO A 120 -19.47 27.96 6.01
N GLY A 121 -19.48 29.29 6.04
CA GLY A 121 -18.71 30.09 6.98
C GLY A 121 -19.51 30.44 8.23
N GLY A 122 -19.26 29.75 9.36
CA GLY A 122 -19.51 30.31 10.69
C GLY A 122 -19.87 29.33 11.81
N ARG A 123 -18.98 29.20 12.80
CA ARG A 123 -19.12 29.78 14.16
C ARG A 123 -17.82 29.53 14.94
N GLU A 124 -17.39 30.54 15.70
CA GLU A 124 -16.26 30.44 16.63
C GLU A 124 -16.33 29.15 17.47
N GLN A 125 -15.24 28.39 17.46
CA GLN A 125 -15.05 27.22 18.30
C GLN A 125 -15.29 27.60 19.76
N LYS A 126 -16.44 27.18 20.31
CA LYS A 126 -16.62 27.12 21.74
C LYS A 126 -15.73 26.00 22.26
N ASN A 127 -14.64 26.40 22.91
CA ASN A 127 -13.76 25.58 23.74
C ASN A 127 -14.51 24.47 24.49
N VAL A 128 -14.44 23.24 24.00
CA VAL A 128 -14.60 22.04 24.82
C VAL A 128 -13.19 21.58 25.17
N LYS A 129 -12.66 22.12 26.28
CA LYS A 129 -11.59 21.45 27.02
C LYS A 129 -12.21 20.23 27.70
N GLN A 130 -12.25 19.11 27.01
CA GLN A 130 -12.33 17.83 27.69
C GLN A 130 -10.92 17.50 28.20
N GLN A 131 -10.88 17.03 29.43
CA GLN A 131 -9.73 17.07 30.33
C GLN A 131 -8.70 15.99 30.00
N LEU A 132 -8.04 16.09 28.85
CA LEU A 132 -6.63 15.69 28.77
C LEU A 132 -5.87 16.74 29.57
N GLY A 133 -5.26 16.33 30.68
CA GLY A 133 -4.35 17.18 31.42
C GLY A 133 -3.40 17.83 30.42
N SER A 134 -3.05 19.09 30.64
CA SER A 134 -1.95 19.73 29.94
C SER A 134 -0.68 18.93 30.24
N VAL A 135 -0.49 17.84 29.50
CA VAL A 135 0.81 17.26 29.26
C VAL A 135 1.47 18.33 28.42
N THR A 136 2.32 19.10 29.07
CA THR A 136 3.42 19.73 28.36
C THR A 136 4.03 18.61 27.52
N LEU A 137 3.77 18.61 26.19
CA LEU A 137 4.50 17.75 25.27
C LEU A 137 5.96 17.87 25.70
N PRO A 138 6.68 16.77 26.00
CA PRO A 138 8.10 16.89 26.20
C PRO A 138 8.59 17.57 24.93
N THR A 139 9.07 18.81 25.08
CA THR A 139 9.77 19.51 24.02
C THR A 139 10.74 18.48 23.46
N GLY A 140 10.50 18.03 22.23
CA GLY A 140 11.22 16.93 21.60
C GLY A 140 12.70 17.11 21.89
N ARG A 141 13.39 16.02 22.24
CA ARG A 141 14.80 16.06 22.58
C ARG A 141 15.50 16.78 21.42
N ALA A 142 16.04 17.97 21.72
CA ALA A 142 16.61 18.82 20.68
C ALA A 142 17.84 18.12 20.12
N ALA A 143 18.04 18.24 18.81
CA ALA A 143 19.16 17.61 18.12
C ALA A 143 20.46 17.73 18.92
N ASP A 144 21.08 16.60 19.22
CA ASP A 144 22.37 16.57 19.90
C ASP A 144 23.56 16.64 18.92
N GLY A 145 23.26 16.58 17.62
CA GLY A 145 24.21 16.66 16.52
C GLY A 145 24.79 15.29 16.12
N ILE A 146 24.35 14.21 16.75
CA ILE A 146 24.72 12.82 16.45
C ILE A 146 23.51 12.14 15.81
N ASN A 147 23.61 11.82 14.53
CA ASN A 147 22.51 11.20 13.80
C ASN A 147 22.53 9.67 13.98
N ASN A 148 21.63 9.12 14.80
CA ASN A 148 21.50 7.68 15.01
C ASN A 148 20.44 7.08 14.08
N GLY A 149 20.80 5.97 13.44
CA GLY A 149 19.83 5.09 12.77
C GLY A 149 19.21 4.12 13.78
N ARG A 150 17.88 4.00 13.77
CA ARG A 150 17.15 2.94 14.47
C ARG A 150 16.23 2.23 13.49
N ALA A 151 16.23 0.91 13.51
CA ALA A 151 15.39 0.09 12.67
C ALA A 151 14.41 -0.74 13.51
N VAL A 152 13.15 -0.82 13.09
CA VAL A 152 12.14 -1.72 13.65
C VAL A 152 11.65 -2.61 12.52
N LEU A 153 11.96 -3.91 12.63
CA LEU A 153 11.50 -4.92 11.67
C LEU A 153 10.35 -5.70 12.32
N ILE A 154 9.19 -5.72 11.66
CA ILE A 154 7.96 -6.32 12.18
C ILE A 154 7.48 -7.37 11.19
N ASN A 155 7.38 -8.62 11.65
CA ASN A 155 6.71 -9.70 10.94
C ASN A 155 5.67 -10.33 11.85
N GLY A 156 4.39 -10.26 11.47
CA GLY A 156 3.29 -10.87 12.21
C GLY A 156 3.13 -12.38 11.97
N GLY A 157 3.61 -12.85 10.81
CA GLY A 157 3.28 -14.15 10.24
C GLY A 157 4.26 -15.26 10.61
N TYR A 158 3.78 -16.50 10.55
CA TYR A 158 4.62 -17.69 10.78
C TYR A 158 5.20 -18.25 9.47
N GLU A 159 4.77 -17.71 8.33
CA GLU A 159 5.13 -18.18 7.00
C GLU A 159 6.61 -17.94 6.69
N GLN A 160 7.19 -18.88 5.95
CA GLN A 160 8.62 -18.83 5.59
C GLN A 160 8.97 -17.61 4.74
N GLN A 161 8.06 -17.17 3.87
CA GLN A 161 8.28 -16.03 2.98
C GLN A 161 8.52 -14.72 3.75
N PHE A 162 7.64 -14.39 4.70
CA PHE A 162 7.76 -13.16 5.50
C PHE A 162 9.02 -13.17 6.37
N TRP A 163 9.39 -14.35 6.89
CA TRP A 163 10.65 -14.54 7.59
C TRP A 163 11.87 -14.30 6.68
N ASP A 164 11.87 -14.85 5.47
CA ASP A 164 12.98 -14.70 4.52
C ASP A 164 13.16 -13.22 4.11
N GLU A 165 12.06 -12.50 3.85
CA GLU A 165 12.07 -11.05 3.58
C GLU A 165 12.63 -10.25 4.76
N THR A 166 12.17 -10.56 5.98
CA THR A 166 12.62 -9.90 7.21
C THR A 166 14.13 -10.12 7.43
N ILE A 167 14.64 -11.33 7.20
CA ILE A 167 16.05 -11.63 7.38
C ILE A 167 16.93 -11.06 6.27
N ASP A 168 16.45 -11.01 5.02
CA ASP A 168 17.19 -10.33 3.95
C ASP A 168 17.34 -8.83 4.28
N MET A 169 16.29 -8.18 4.80
CA MET A 169 16.39 -6.78 5.24
C MET A 169 17.28 -6.63 6.48
N TYR A 170 17.12 -7.46 7.52
CA TYR A 170 17.98 -7.45 8.71
C TYR A 170 19.46 -7.57 8.34
N THR A 171 19.80 -8.51 7.45
CA THR A 171 21.17 -8.71 7.00
C THR A 171 21.65 -7.55 6.11
N THR A 172 20.78 -6.97 5.30
CA THR A 172 21.08 -5.77 4.50
C THR A 172 21.40 -4.57 5.39
N LEU A 173 20.61 -4.30 6.43
CA LEU A 173 20.87 -3.23 7.40
C LEU A 173 22.23 -3.37 8.07
N LYS A 174 22.59 -4.58 8.50
CA LYS A 174 23.90 -4.85 9.12
C LYS A 174 25.05 -4.74 8.13
N ASN A 175 24.91 -5.41 6.99
CA ASN A 175 26.02 -5.63 6.07
C ASN A 175 26.25 -4.42 5.18
N VAL A 176 25.22 -3.65 4.82
CA VAL A 176 25.33 -2.53 3.88
C VAL A 176 25.28 -1.19 4.63
N TYR A 177 24.41 -1.09 5.64
CA TYR A 177 24.15 0.18 6.33
C TYR A 177 24.81 0.30 7.71
N CYS A 178 25.65 -0.68 8.09
CA CYS A 178 26.41 -0.71 9.35
C CYS A 178 25.57 -0.65 10.63
N PHE A 179 24.31 -1.09 10.60
CA PHE A 179 23.53 -1.22 11.83
C PHE A 179 24.14 -2.30 12.73
N SER A 180 24.27 -2.02 14.02
CA SER A 180 24.56 -3.05 15.02
C SER A 180 23.28 -3.78 15.43
N ASP A 181 23.43 -4.90 16.14
CA ASP A 181 22.28 -5.63 16.69
C ASP A 181 21.47 -4.78 17.68
N ASN A 182 22.08 -3.77 18.30
CA ASN A 182 21.37 -2.86 19.21
C ASN A 182 20.62 -1.75 18.46
N ASP A 183 20.92 -1.53 17.17
CA ASP A 183 20.28 -0.51 16.34
C ASP A 183 19.05 -1.08 15.60
N ILE A 184 18.89 -2.40 15.59
CA ILE A 184 17.77 -3.11 14.95
C ILE A 184 16.95 -3.80 16.03
N ILE A 185 15.65 -3.50 16.07
CA ILE A 185 14.68 -4.18 16.94
C ILE A 185 13.80 -5.06 16.05
N LEU A 186 13.91 -6.37 16.21
CA LEU A 186 13.18 -7.35 15.39
C LEU A 186 12.06 -8.00 16.20
N LEU A 187 10.83 -7.76 15.78
CA LEU A 187 9.62 -8.38 16.30
C LEU A 187 9.13 -9.42 15.30
N ASN A 188 9.11 -10.69 15.68
CA ASN A 188 8.71 -11.77 14.78
C ASN A 188 7.71 -12.71 15.42
N HIS A 189 6.51 -12.79 14.86
CA HIS A 189 5.45 -13.73 15.22
C HIS A 189 5.34 -13.91 16.75
N ASN A 190 5.45 -15.13 17.25
CA ASN A 190 5.40 -15.47 18.67
C ASN A 190 6.77 -15.34 19.40
N GLY A 191 7.73 -14.64 18.81
CA GLY A 191 9.11 -14.52 19.29
C GLY A 191 10.05 -15.61 18.74
N THR A 192 9.59 -16.38 17.75
CA THR A 192 10.37 -17.44 17.10
C THR A 192 10.20 -17.39 15.59
N ASN A 193 11.16 -17.94 14.85
CA ASN A 193 11.09 -18.15 13.42
C ASN A 193 10.12 -19.29 13.04
N PRO A 194 9.88 -19.57 11.75
CA PRO A 194 8.99 -20.65 11.30
C PRO A 194 9.39 -22.06 11.80
N SER A 195 10.66 -22.25 12.18
CA SER A 195 11.16 -23.52 12.76
C SER A 195 11.00 -23.59 14.30
N GLY A 196 10.38 -22.58 14.92
CA GLY A 196 10.11 -22.54 16.37
C GLY A 196 11.33 -22.21 17.23
N ASN A 197 12.37 -21.56 16.69
CA ASN A 197 13.55 -21.12 17.44
C ASN A 197 13.86 -19.63 17.23
N ASN A 198 14.76 -19.08 18.04
CA ASN A 198 15.30 -17.73 17.88
C ASN A 198 16.77 -17.82 17.45
N PRO A 199 17.07 -17.79 16.13
CA PRO A 199 18.40 -18.05 15.63
C PRO A 199 19.37 -16.95 16.06
N ASN A 200 20.43 -17.32 16.78
CA ASN A 200 21.44 -16.40 17.33
C ASN A 200 20.88 -15.29 18.23
N GLY A 201 19.63 -15.42 18.73
CA GLY A 201 19.00 -14.41 19.58
C GLY A 201 18.65 -13.11 18.87
N ILE A 202 18.49 -13.12 17.54
CA ILE A 202 18.20 -11.92 16.74
C ILE A 202 16.76 -11.41 16.86
N ILE A 203 15.83 -12.25 17.36
CA ILE A 203 14.44 -11.86 17.61
C ILE A 203 14.36 -11.27 19.02
N ASP A 204 14.05 -9.99 19.12
CA ASP A 204 13.97 -9.28 20.40
C ASP A 204 12.62 -9.51 21.09
N TYR A 205 11.54 -9.50 20.32
CA TYR A 205 10.18 -9.61 20.84
C TYR A 205 9.29 -10.48 19.94
N ALA A 206 8.22 -11.00 20.53
CA ALA A 206 7.05 -11.42 19.76
C ALA A 206 6.39 -10.17 19.15
N ALA A 207 5.89 -10.27 17.92
CA ALA A 207 5.15 -9.20 17.25
C ALA A 207 3.73 -9.12 17.80
N THR A 208 3.57 -8.64 19.03
CA THR A 208 2.26 -8.39 19.66
C THR A 208 2.05 -6.89 19.84
N TYR A 209 0.80 -6.45 19.96
CA TYR A 209 0.47 -5.04 20.16
C TYR A 209 1.16 -4.47 21.42
N THR A 210 1.15 -5.21 22.53
CA THR A 210 1.86 -4.82 23.77
C THR A 210 3.36 -4.63 23.56
N ASN A 211 4.00 -5.48 22.76
CA ASN A 211 5.43 -5.36 22.48
C ASN A 211 5.73 -4.20 21.52
N LEU A 212 4.87 -3.95 20.52
CA LEU A 212 4.97 -2.76 19.67
C LEU A 212 4.89 -1.48 20.52
N GLN A 213 3.90 -1.38 21.41
CA GLN A 213 3.80 -0.26 22.36
C GLN A 213 5.09 -0.10 23.18
N THR A 214 5.64 -1.20 23.70
CA THR A 214 6.89 -1.17 24.47
C THR A 214 8.06 -0.64 23.65
N VAL A 215 8.22 -1.13 22.41
CA VAL A 215 9.30 -0.74 21.51
C VAL A 215 9.20 0.73 21.14
N PHE A 216 8.05 1.20 20.66
CA PHE A 216 7.89 2.60 20.24
C PHE A 216 7.97 3.57 21.43
N ASN A 217 7.47 3.21 22.62
CA ASN A 217 7.65 4.03 23.82
C ASN A 217 9.14 4.13 24.23
N ASN A 218 9.91 3.06 24.11
CA ASN A 218 11.35 3.08 24.39
C ASN A 218 12.10 3.95 23.36
N LEU A 219 11.75 3.84 22.08
CA LEU A 219 12.31 4.70 21.02
C LEU A 219 11.97 6.17 21.26
N ALA A 220 10.73 6.49 21.65
CA ALA A 220 10.32 7.85 22.00
C ALA A 220 11.18 8.47 23.12
N SER A 221 11.68 7.65 24.04
CA SER A 221 12.51 8.09 25.16
C SER A 221 14.01 8.24 24.83
N THR A 222 14.45 7.68 23.70
CA THR A 222 15.88 7.59 23.35
C THR A 222 16.24 8.34 22.09
N MET A 223 15.33 8.45 21.13
CA MET A 223 15.55 9.16 19.87
C MET A 223 15.32 10.67 20.00
N ASP A 224 16.02 11.44 19.18
CA ASP A 224 15.88 12.89 19.08
C ASP A 224 15.62 13.35 17.64
N SER A 225 15.57 14.67 17.42
CA SER A 225 15.03 15.23 16.18
C SER A 225 15.87 14.99 14.91
N ASP A 226 17.18 14.74 15.03
CA ASP A 226 18.08 14.52 13.89
C ASP A 226 18.30 13.05 13.52
N ASP A 227 17.95 12.12 14.42
CA ASP A 227 17.91 10.67 14.19
C ASP A 227 17.00 10.25 13.03
N VAL A 228 17.23 9.05 12.48
CA VAL A 228 16.37 8.39 11.47
C VAL A 228 15.74 7.13 12.05
N LEU A 229 14.42 7.02 11.94
CA LEU A 229 13.68 5.78 12.21
C LEU A 229 13.36 5.07 10.89
N PHE A 230 13.79 3.82 10.75
CA PHE A 230 13.40 2.91 9.68
C PHE A 230 12.42 1.88 10.21
N VAL A 231 11.20 1.82 9.67
CA VAL A 231 10.17 0.84 10.03
C VAL A 231 9.88 -0.01 8.81
N TRP A 232 9.96 -1.33 8.99
CA TRP A 232 9.67 -2.31 7.96
C TRP A 232 8.64 -3.31 8.48
N TYR A 233 7.54 -3.45 7.77
CA TYR A 233 6.51 -4.43 8.06
C TYR A 233 6.32 -5.40 6.89
N THR A 234 6.21 -6.69 7.19
CA THR A 234 5.76 -7.72 6.24
C THR A 234 4.94 -8.79 6.94
N ASP A 235 3.69 -9.00 6.51
CA ASP A 235 2.76 -10.10 6.79
C ASP A 235 1.42 -9.75 6.09
N HIS A 236 0.35 -10.54 6.28
CA HIS A 236 -0.97 -10.23 5.75
C HIS A 236 -1.55 -8.93 6.30
N GLY A 237 -2.46 -8.33 5.54
CA GLY A 237 -3.27 -7.21 5.98
C GLY A 237 -4.71 -7.32 5.51
N GLY A 238 -5.52 -6.34 5.87
CA GLY A 238 -6.91 -6.26 5.47
C GLY A 238 -7.39 -4.82 5.39
N GLY A 239 -8.24 -4.54 4.42
CA GLY A 239 -8.83 -3.23 4.18
C GLY A 239 -10.17 -3.37 3.48
N TYR A 240 -10.49 -2.39 2.64
CA TYR A 240 -11.60 -2.45 1.70
C TYR A 240 -11.09 -2.72 0.28
N CYS A 241 -11.61 -3.76 -0.36
CA CYS A 241 -11.44 -3.96 -1.80
C CYS A 241 -12.68 -3.40 -2.48
N GLY A 242 -12.51 -2.29 -3.20
CA GLY A 242 -13.58 -1.57 -3.89
C GLY A 242 -14.09 -2.27 -5.17
N PRO A 243 -15.30 -1.92 -5.62
CA PRO A 243 -16.01 -2.62 -6.70
C PRO A 243 -15.32 -2.53 -8.07
N ASN A 244 -14.41 -1.58 -8.27
CA ASN A 244 -13.84 -1.21 -9.57
C ASN A 244 -12.79 -2.19 -10.11
N ILE A 245 -12.21 -3.04 -9.27
CA ILE A 245 -11.00 -3.80 -9.62
C ILE A 245 -11.32 -5.26 -9.91
N ARG A 246 -12.31 -5.81 -9.21
CA ARG A 246 -12.68 -7.23 -9.30
C ARG A 246 -14.17 -7.49 -9.27
N GLU A 247 -15.01 -6.47 -9.47
CA GLU A 247 -16.46 -6.52 -9.22
C GLU A 247 -16.76 -6.91 -7.77
N TYR A 248 -16.01 -6.44 -6.77
CA TYR A 248 -16.10 -6.89 -5.37
C TYR A 248 -16.12 -5.68 -4.44
N GLY A 249 -17.15 -5.48 -3.61
CA GLY A 249 -17.13 -4.53 -2.49
C GLY A 249 -16.92 -5.30 -1.19
N THR A 250 -15.71 -5.79 -0.96
CA THR A 250 -15.40 -6.63 0.21
C THR A 250 -14.66 -5.83 1.24
N LEU A 251 -15.20 -5.81 2.46
CA LEU A 251 -14.55 -5.20 3.62
C LEU A 251 -14.09 -6.31 4.57
N SER A 252 -12.78 -6.39 4.80
CA SER A 252 -12.16 -7.36 5.73
C SER A 252 -11.76 -6.75 7.08
N THR A 253 -11.96 -5.45 7.23
CA THR A 253 -11.63 -4.66 8.42
C THR A 253 -12.88 -3.94 8.96
N ARG A 254 -12.69 -2.92 9.81
CA ARG A 254 -13.73 -2.03 10.29
C ARG A 254 -13.92 -0.86 9.33
N ALA A 255 -15.15 -0.38 9.22
CA ALA A 255 -15.49 0.89 8.60
C ALA A 255 -16.15 1.75 9.66
N THR A 256 -15.80 3.03 9.73
CA THR A 256 -16.35 3.97 10.70
C THR A 256 -16.79 5.25 10.02
N VAL A 257 -17.66 6.01 10.68
CA VAL A 257 -18.09 7.36 10.27
C VAL A 257 -17.58 8.42 11.26
N GLU A 258 -16.54 8.08 12.02
CA GLU A 258 -16.09 8.93 13.13
C GLU A 258 -15.45 10.22 12.61
N SER A 259 -15.84 11.35 13.19
CA SER A 259 -15.30 12.64 12.76
C SER A 259 -13.81 12.77 13.13
N GLY A 260 -12.95 12.95 12.14
CA GLY A 260 -11.51 13.21 12.33
C GLY A 260 -10.59 12.10 11.83
N ASP A 261 -11.17 11.03 11.32
CA ASP A 261 -10.51 9.95 10.61
C ASP A 261 -10.45 10.25 9.07
N GLU A 262 -9.84 9.36 8.29
CA GLU A 262 -9.65 9.52 6.83
C GLU A 262 -10.96 9.49 6.02
N GLN A 263 -10.93 9.96 4.77
CA GLN A 263 -12.13 10.20 3.97
C GLN A 263 -12.13 9.35 2.70
N ASP A 264 -12.45 8.07 2.83
CA ASP A 264 -12.33 7.12 1.71
C ASP A 264 -13.57 7.16 0.83
N TYR A 265 -14.75 6.93 1.43
CA TYR A 265 -16.00 6.85 0.69
C TYR A 265 -17.08 7.70 1.32
N VAL A 266 -17.81 8.46 0.50
CA VAL A 266 -19.12 8.93 0.94
C VAL A 266 -20.05 7.72 1.04
N GLU A 267 -20.82 7.62 2.12
CA GLU A 267 -21.84 6.60 2.38
C GLU A 267 -22.66 6.18 1.13
N SER A 268 -23.21 7.15 0.41
CA SER A 268 -23.96 6.92 -0.83
C SER A 268 -23.17 6.26 -1.98
N ASN A 269 -21.85 6.32 -1.95
CA ASN A 269 -20.95 5.69 -2.92
C ASN A 269 -20.31 4.39 -2.40
N PHE A 270 -20.38 4.13 -1.10
CA PHE A 270 -19.83 2.94 -0.49
C PHE A 270 -20.68 1.71 -0.82
N LYS A 271 -20.03 0.64 -1.28
CA LYS A 271 -20.71 -0.59 -1.71
C LYS A 271 -20.25 -1.80 -0.93
N LEU A 272 -21.19 -2.53 -0.34
CA LEU A 272 -20.91 -3.76 0.41
C LEU A 272 -21.45 -4.98 -0.31
N ARG A 273 -20.70 -6.07 -0.29
CA ARG A 273 -21.09 -7.31 -0.97
C ARG A 273 -22.25 -8.01 -0.24
N SER A 274 -23.33 -8.34 -0.94
CA SER A 274 -24.45 -9.16 -0.42
C SER A 274 -24.22 -10.66 -0.67
N PHE A 275 -24.71 -11.26 -1.76
CA PHE A 275 -24.58 -12.69 -2.08
C PHE A 275 -23.37 -13.01 -2.96
N TYR A 276 -22.52 -13.93 -2.50
CA TYR A 276 -21.33 -14.35 -3.19
C TYR A 276 -20.88 -15.77 -2.87
N ASN A 277 -20.81 -16.60 -3.90
CA ASN A 277 -20.43 -18.01 -3.78
C ASN A 277 -18.93 -18.31 -4.04
N GLY A 278 -18.06 -17.30 -3.96
CA GLY A 278 -16.63 -17.45 -4.26
C GLY A 278 -16.22 -17.24 -5.73
N ILE A 279 -17.17 -17.13 -6.67
CA ILE A 279 -16.86 -16.97 -8.11
C ILE A 279 -17.66 -15.83 -8.75
N THR A 280 -18.97 -15.71 -8.46
CA THR A 280 -19.82 -14.67 -9.04
C THR A 280 -20.81 -14.16 -8.01
N LYS A 281 -21.21 -12.89 -8.14
CA LYS A 281 -22.41 -12.36 -7.47
C LYS A 281 -23.68 -12.92 -8.12
N PHE A 282 -24.77 -12.95 -7.36
CA PHE A 282 -26.11 -13.24 -7.86
C PHE A 282 -27.13 -12.67 -6.88
N GLY A 283 -28.29 -12.25 -7.35
CA GLY A 283 -29.33 -11.67 -6.50
C GLY A 283 -30.28 -12.71 -5.90
N MET A 284 -31.26 -12.19 -5.17
CA MET A 284 -32.43 -12.92 -4.71
C MET A 284 -33.22 -13.52 -5.88
N ASP A 285 -33.93 -14.60 -5.58
CA ASP A 285 -34.87 -15.26 -6.49
C ASP A 285 -34.24 -15.79 -7.80
N ILE A 286 -32.92 -16.00 -7.80
CA ILE A 286 -32.17 -16.52 -8.95
C ILE A 286 -31.56 -17.89 -8.60
N TRP A 287 -31.87 -18.91 -9.43
CA TRP A 287 -31.19 -20.19 -9.32
C TRP A 287 -29.74 -20.10 -9.80
N LYS A 288 -28.82 -20.60 -8.99
CA LYS A 288 -27.41 -20.72 -9.32
C LYS A 288 -26.97 -22.17 -9.33
N GLU A 289 -26.47 -22.61 -10.48
CA GLU A 289 -26.01 -23.98 -10.68
C GLU A 289 -24.53 -24.14 -10.27
N PHE A 290 -24.22 -25.25 -9.61
CA PHE A 290 -22.90 -25.62 -9.12
C PHE A 290 -22.53 -27.01 -9.59
N ILE A 291 -21.59 -27.04 -10.53
CA ILE A 291 -21.03 -28.28 -11.07
C ILE A 291 -19.53 -28.20 -10.91
N ARG A 292 -19.00 -28.85 -9.87
CA ARG A 292 -17.60 -28.68 -9.45
C ARG A 292 -16.95 -30.00 -9.11
N TRP A 293 -15.72 -30.20 -9.61
CA TRP A 293 -14.85 -31.30 -9.19
C TRP A 293 -14.28 -31.00 -7.80
N SER A 294 -14.75 -31.73 -6.78
CA SER A 294 -14.49 -31.41 -5.37
C SER A 294 -14.02 -32.63 -4.60
N TYR A 295 -13.19 -32.40 -3.57
CA TYR A 295 -12.74 -33.46 -2.66
C TYR A 295 -13.84 -33.77 -1.63
N GLN A 296 -14.31 -35.01 -1.60
CA GLN A 296 -15.28 -35.50 -0.62
C GLN A 296 -14.53 -36.11 0.57
N ALA A 297 -14.52 -35.42 1.71
CA ALA A 297 -13.75 -35.84 2.88
C ALA A 297 -14.19 -37.20 3.46
N SER A 298 -15.49 -37.54 3.40
CA SER A 298 -16.04 -38.79 3.94
C SER A 298 -15.52 -40.03 3.20
N THR A 299 -15.31 -39.94 1.89
CA THR A 299 -14.82 -41.05 1.05
C THR A 299 -13.35 -40.91 0.67
N GLN A 300 -12.72 -39.77 0.98
CA GLN A 300 -11.34 -39.42 0.61
C GLN A 300 -11.10 -39.51 -0.91
N THR A 301 -12.10 -39.15 -1.71
CA THR A 301 -12.01 -39.18 -3.18
C THR A 301 -12.47 -37.86 -3.78
N TYR A 302 -12.01 -37.58 -5.00
CA TYR A 302 -12.55 -36.48 -5.78
C TYR A 302 -13.71 -36.97 -6.63
N LYS A 303 -14.81 -36.22 -6.62
CA LYS A 303 -16.04 -36.48 -7.37
C LYS A 303 -16.65 -35.17 -7.85
N TYR A 304 -17.57 -35.25 -8.81
CA TYR A 304 -18.39 -34.10 -9.15
C TYR A 304 -19.42 -33.88 -8.05
N ARG A 305 -19.58 -32.63 -7.65
CA ARG A 305 -20.71 -32.16 -6.86
C ARG A 305 -21.62 -31.35 -7.78
N CYS A 306 -22.90 -31.73 -7.87
CA CYS A 306 -23.87 -31.17 -8.81
C CYS A 306 -25.17 -30.79 -8.09
N PHE A 307 -25.41 -29.49 -7.93
CA PHE A 307 -26.62 -28.96 -7.30
C PHE A 307 -26.89 -27.56 -7.82
N ARG A 308 -28.10 -27.06 -7.62
CA ARG A 308 -28.40 -25.63 -7.73
C ARG A 308 -28.92 -25.11 -6.40
N GLU A 309 -28.64 -23.85 -6.12
CA GLU A 309 -29.11 -23.18 -4.92
C GLU A 309 -29.77 -21.85 -5.27
N LYS A 310 -30.62 -21.36 -4.37
CA LYS A 310 -31.36 -20.12 -4.53
C LYS A 310 -31.67 -19.53 -3.16
N PHE A 311 -31.62 -18.20 -3.07
CA PHE A 311 -32.09 -17.46 -1.89
C PHE A 311 -33.42 -16.78 -2.20
N VAL A 312 -34.37 -16.87 -1.27
CA VAL A 312 -35.69 -16.25 -1.36
C VAL A 312 -36.10 -15.66 -0.02
N SER A 313 -37.11 -14.79 -0.03
CA SER A 313 -37.87 -14.38 1.14
C SER A 313 -39.32 -14.79 0.85
N ASN A 314 -40.09 -15.26 1.84
CA ASN A 314 -41.49 -15.65 1.66
C ASN A 314 -41.75 -16.62 0.48
N TYR A 315 -41.95 -17.90 0.79
CA TYR A 315 -42.13 -18.93 -0.22
C TYR A 315 -43.32 -19.84 0.08
N ASN A 316 -43.80 -20.51 -0.96
CA ASN A 316 -44.85 -21.52 -0.88
C ASN A 316 -44.54 -22.62 -1.90
N ILE A 317 -43.79 -23.64 -1.47
CA ILE A 317 -43.24 -24.67 -2.36
C ILE A 317 -43.48 -26.08 -1.84
N TYR A 318 -43.47 -27.02 -2.76
CA TYR A 318 -43.44 -28.44 -2.46
C TYR A 318 -42.01 -28.97 -2.67
N LEU A 319 -41.51 -29.71 -1.69
CA LEU A 319 -40.24 -30.43 -1.78
C LEU A 319 -40.41 -31.74 -2.54
N ASP A 320 -39.31 -32.31 -3.04
CA ASP A 320 -39.32 -33.58 -3.79
C ASP A 320 -39.88 -34.75 -2.96
N ASN A 321 -39.71 -34.71 -1.64
CA ASN A 321 -40.30 -35.67 -0.72
C ASN A 321 -41.82 -35.48 -0.48
N GLY A 322 -42.46 -34.53 -1.16
CA GLY A 322 -43.88 -34.18 -1.07
C GLY A 322 -44.25 -33.25 0.09
N THR A 323 -43.27 -32.80 0.89
CA THR A 323 -43.51 -31.85 1.98
C THR A 323 -43.91 -30.50 1.42
N HIS A 324 -44.98 -29.92 1.97
CA HIS A 324 -45.39 -28.54 1.66
C HIS A 324 -44.83 -27.61 2.72
N VAL A 325 -44.01 -26.66 2.30
CA VAL A 325 -43.42 -25.64 3.18
C VAL A 325 -43.87 -24.26 2.74
N VAL A 326 -44.26 -23.45 3.72
CA VAL A 326 -44.72 -22.08 3.53
C VAL A 326 -44.09 -21.24 4.60
N ASP A 327 -43.44 -20.17 4.18
CA ASP A 327 -42.95 -19.12 5.04
C ASP A 327 -43.43 -17.77 4.49
N ASN A 328 -43.72 -16.83 5.38
CA ASN A 328 -44.17 -15.48 5.02
C ASN A 328 -43.47 -14.41 5.89
N ASP A 329 -42.31 -14.71 6.45
CA ASP A 329 -41.49 -13.71 7.12
C ASP A 329 -40.44 -13.14 6.16
N ILE A 330 -39.88 -12.00 6.54
CA ILE A 330 -38.96 -11.20 5.71
C ILE A 330 -37.53 -11.74 5.68
N TYR A 331 -37.24 -12.81 6.43
CA TYR A 331 -35.90 -13.33 6.52
C TYR A 331 -35.54 -14.14 5.27
N ILE A 332 -34.24 -14.35 5.10
CA ILE A 332 -33.69 -14.97 3.90
C ILE A 332 -33.64 -16.47 4.09
N GLU A 333 -34.01 -17.17 3.03
CA GLU A 333 -34.26 -18.59 3.00
C GLU A 333 -33.34 -19.23 1.98
N HIS A 334 -32.72 -20.36 2.31
CA HIS A 334 -31.79 -21.04 1.41
C HIS A 334 -32.40 -22.34 0.87
N ILE A 335 -32.57 -22.40 -0.44
CA ILE A 335 -33.15 -23.54 -1.15
C ILE A 335 -32.05 -24.26 -1.92
N ILE A 336 -31.93 -25.58 -1.75
CA ILE A 336 -30.98 -26.43 -2.48
C ILE A 336 -31.77 -27.52 -3.23
N ASP A 337 -31.34 -27.79 -4.47
CA ASP A 337 -31.92 -28.79 -5.36
C ASP A 337 -30.80 -29.56 -6.07
N TYR A 338 -30.83 -30.89 -5.96
CA TYR A 338 -29.87 -31.80 -6.55
C TYR A 338 -30.38 -32.29 -7.91
N THR A 339 -29.45 -32.54 -8.85
CA THR A 339 -29.84 -33.05 -10.17
C THR A 339 -30.63 -34.36 -10.07
N LEU A 340 -31.63 -34.57 -10.94
CA LEU A 340 -32.45 -35.79 -10.99
C LEU A 340 -31.63 -37.08 -11.17
N GLY A 341 -30.43 -36.98 -11.73
CA GLY A 341 -29.51 -38.10 -11.89
C GLY A 341 -28.67 -38.43 -10.64
N ASP A 342 -28.69 -37.59 -9.60
CA ASP A 342 -28.26 -37.92 -8.23
C ASP A 342 -29.45 -38.57 -7.51
N TYR A 343 -29.43 -39.90 -7.45
CA TYR A 343 -30.54 -40.68 -6.92
C TYR A 343 -30.58 -40.69 -5.39
N ASN A 344 -29.46 -40.38 -4.74
CA ASN A 344 -29.34 -40.44 -3.29
C ASN A 344 -29.53 -39.05 -2.63
N ARG A 345 -29.51 -37.97 -3.43
CA ARG A 345 -29.78 -36.59 -3.04
C ARG A 345 -28.79 -36.05 -2.00
N ASP A 346 -27.51 -36.40 -2.13
CA ASP A 346 -26.42 -35.87 -1.29
C ASP A 346 -25.55 -34.82 -2.01
N GLY A 347 -25.87 -34.55 -3.29
CA GLY A 347 -25.22 -33.60 -4.17
C GLY A 347 -23.93 -34.11 -4.79
N TRP A 348 -23.49 -35.33 -4.49
CA TRP A 348 -22.31 -35.97 -5.08
C TRP A 348 -22.71 -36.94 -6.17
N ILE A 349 -21.96 -36.94 -7.27
CA ILE A 349 -22.20 -37.89 -8.37
C ILE A 349 -21.39 -39.16 -8.12
N ASP A 350 -22.09 -40.20 -7.70
CA ASP A 350 -21.56 -41.51 -7.40
C ASP A 350 -21.56 -42.49 -8.58
N SER A 351 -20.99 -43.67 -8.35
CA SER A 351 -20.97 -44.75 -9.33
C SER A 351 -22.40 -45.21 -9.66
N GLY A 352 -22.86 -44.90 -10.87
CA GLY A 352 -24.20 -45.26 -11.36
C GLY A 352 -25.15 -44.07 -11.46
N GLU A 353 -24.72 -42.90 -10.98
CA GLU A 353 -25.40 -41.62 -11.12
C GLU A 353 -24.86 -40.85 -12.33
N THR A 354 -25.59 -39.83 -12.76
CA THR A 354 -25.22 -38.99 -13.91
C THR A 354 -25.63 -37.55 -13.67
N MET A 355 -24.86 -36.60 -14.23
CA MET A 355 -25.20 -35.17 -14.22
C MET A 355 -26.16 -34.78 -15.35
N ASP A 356 -26.26 -35.64 -16.36
CA ASP A 356 -27.05 -35.46 -17.58
C ASP A 356 -27.84 -36.77 -17.76
N LEU A 357 -29.10 -36.75 -17.34
CA LEU A 357 -30.00 -37.88 -17.28
C LEU A 357 -30.64 -38.16 -18.64
N ASP A 358 -30.94 -37.12 -19.43
CA ASP A 358 -31.56 -37.25 -20.75
C ASP A 358 -30.53 -37.41 -21.90
N GLY A 359 -29.26 -37.13 -21.62
CA GLY A 359 -28.13 -37.26 -22.54
C GLY A 359 -28.03 -36.16 -23.59
N ASN A 360 -28.65 -35.00 -23.36
CA ASN A 360 -28.70 -33.89 -24.30
C ASN A 360 -27.40 -33.04 -24.29
N GLY A 361 -26.50 -33.27 -23.33
CA GLY A 361 -25.25 -32.54 -23.17
C GLY A 361 -25.38 -31.21 -22.41
N ILE A 362 -26.51 -30.97 -21.76
CA ILE A 362 -26.86 -29.81 -20.94
C ILE A 362 -27.22 -30.35 -19.55
N TYR A 363 -26.78 -29.66 -18.50
CA TYR A 363 -27.01 -30.07 -17.12
C TYR A 363 -28.27 -29.41 -16.57
N ASP A 364 -29.43 -29.66 -17.19
CA ASP A 364 -30.71 -29.02 -16.88
C ASP A 364 -31.77 -29.96 -16.28
N ASP A 365 -31.38 -31.20 -15.94
CA ASP A 365 -32.22 -32.21 -15.28
C ASP A 365 -32.46 -31.90 -13.80
N TRP A 366 -33.16 -30.80 -13.51
CA TRP A 366 -33.49 -30.38 -12.16
C TRP A 366 -34.90 -30.81 -11.72
N GLY A 367 -35.07 -31.10 -10.44
CA GLY A 367 -36.34 -31.60 -9.86
C GLY A 367 -37.15 -30.53 -9.13
N LEU A 368 -37.97 -31.01 -8.19
CA LEU A 368 -38.46 -30.16 -7.10
C LEU A 368 -37.33 -29.97 -6.09
N PRO A 369 -37.32 -28.85 -5.33
CA PRO A 369 -36.29 -28.63 -4.31
C PRO A 369 -36.19 -29.75 -3.27
N ASP A 370 -34.97 -30.03 -2.84
CA ASP A 370 -34.68 -31.09 -1.86
C ASP A 370 -34.62 -30.54 -0.42
N ILE A 371 -33.97 -29.38 -0.25
CA ILE A 371 -33.68 -28.80 1.06
C ILE A 371 -34.14 -27.35 1.07
N VAL A 372 -34.75 -26.96 2.20
CA VAL A 372 -35.02 -25.56 2.56
C VAL A 372 -34.50 -25.34 3.96
N GLU A 373 -33.64 -24.34 4.12
CA GLU A 373 -33.11 -23.91 5.42
C GLU A 373 -33.80 -22.61 5.82
N ASP A 374 -34.66 -22.74 6.83
CA ASP A 374 -35.49 -21.65 7.37
C ASP A 374 -34.62 -20.59 8.08
N ASN A 375 -34.87 -19.29 7.84
CA ASN A 375 -34.16 -18.19 8.51
C ASN A 375 -32.63 -18.31 8.36
N TYR A 376 -32.17 -18.51 7.13
CA TYR A 376 -30.77 -18.78 6.80
C TYR A 376 -29.85 -17.60 7.15
N ASN A 377 -29.05 -17.77 8.20
CA ASN A 377 -28.18 -16.74 8.74
C ASN A 377 -26.70 -16.90 8.37
N THR A 378 -26.34 -17.98 7.67
CA THR A 378 -24.98 -18.19 7.14
C THR A 378 -24.91 -17.79 5.67
N ILE A 379 -25.55 -16.67 5.32
CA ILE A 379 -25.55 -16.12 3.97
C ILE A 379 -24.10 -16.07 3.47
N PRO A 380 -23.81 -16.56 2.25
CA PRO A 380 -22.47 -16.52 1.68
C PRO A 380 -22.15 -15.07 1.28
N THR A 381 -21.92 -14.22 2.28
CA THR A 381 -21.56 -12.82 2.16
C THR A 381 -20.16 -12.57 2.69
N LYS A 382 -19.58 -11.42 2.34
CA LYS A 382 -18.31 -10.92 2.89
C LYS A 382 -18.48 -9.49 3.41
N VAL A 383 -19.57 -9.25 4.12
CA VAL A 383 -19.80 -8.08 4.98
C VAL A 383 -18.90 -8.22 6.23
N PRO A 384 -18.41 -7.12 6.83
CA PRO A 384 -17.50 -7.14 7.97
C PRO A 384 -17.96 -8.00 9.14
N GLY A 385 -16.96 -8.55 9.85
CA GLY A 385 -17.12 -9.02 11.21
C GLY A 385 -16.86 -10.52 11.40
N ALA A 386 -15.85 -10.82 12.22
CA ALA A 386 -15.69 -12.12 12.87
C ALA A 386 -16.79 -12.40 13.93
N ASN A 387 -17.81 -11.54 14.04
CA ASN A 387 -18.90 -11.64 14.98
C ASN A 387 -20.23 -11.78 14.21
N PRO A 388 -20.97 -12.90 14.33
CA PRO A 388 -22.24 -13.13 13.64
C PRO A 388 -23.41 -12.24 14.12
N TRP A 389 -23.13 -11.12 14.80
CA TRP A 389 -24.10 -10.14 15.31
C TRP A 389 -23.92 -8.74 14.72
N SER A 390 -23.01 -8.54 13.78
CA SER A 390 -22.72 -7.22 13.20
C SER A 390 -23.53 -6.92 11.94
N TYR A 391 -24.56 -7.72 11.61
CA TYR A 391 -25.60 -7.35 10.65
C TYR A 391 -26.74 -8.38 10.62
N ILE A 392 -27.90 -7.99 10.09
CA ILE A 392 -29.00 -8.86 9.65
C ILE A 392 -29.37 -8.49 8.21
N ILE A 393 -29.52 -9.50 7.35
CA ILE A 393 -29.99 -9.34 5.97
C ILE A 393 -31.42 -9.87 5.88
N PHE A 394 -32.29 -9.16 5.18
CA PHE A 394 -33.72 -9.44 5.04
C PHE A 394 -34.26 -8.84 3.73
N ASP A 395 -35.54 -9.07 3.42
CA ASP A 395 -36.25 -8.47 2.28
C ASP A 395 -37.48 -7.72 2.80
N ARG A 396 -37.31 -6.42 3.03
CA ARG A 396 -38.41 -5.60 3.51
C ARG A 396 -39.42 -5.42 2.39
N ASN A 397 -40.68 -5.69 2.73
CA ASN A 397 -41.84 -5.58 1.84
C ASN A 397 -41.99 -6.70 0.80
N PHE A 398 -41.14 -7.73 0.81
CA PHE A 398 -41.20 -8.85 -0.15
C PHE A 398 -41.08 -8.40 -1.60
N ASP A 399 -40.14 -7.50 -1.88
CA ASP A 399 -39.91 -6.97 -3.23
C ASP A 399 -38.74 -7.65 -3.96
N ASN A 400 -38.23 -8.75 -3.38
CA ASN A 400 -37.09 -9.52 -3.87
C ASN A 400 -35.81 -8.70 -3.96
N ARG A 401 -35.65 -7.69 -3.10
CA ARG A 401 -34.39 -6.96 -2.89
C ARG A 401 -33.87 -7.23 -1.50
N LEU A 402 -32.56 -7.31 -1.38
CA LEU A 402 -31.93 -7.49 -0.08
C LEU A 402 -31.75 -6.15 0.59
N ASP A 403 -32.17 -6.08 1.83
CA ASP A 403 -31.85 -5.03 2.77
C ASP A 403 -30.85 -5.54 3.80
N ILE A 404 -30.06 -4.62 4.35
CA ILE A 404 -29.14 -4.88 5.44
C ILE A 404 -29.39 -3.91 6.60
N ASP A 405 -29.35 -4.45 7.81
CA ASP A 405 -29.22 -3.74 9.09
C ASP A 405 -27.82 -4.07 9.61
N ILE A 406 -26.91 -3.10 9.68
CA ILE A 406 -25.49 -3.25 10.04
C ILE A 406 -25.28 -3.18 11.55
N ASN A 407 -26.18 -2.55 12.32
CA ASN A 407 -26.08 -2.53 13.78
C ASN A 407 -27.38 -2.97 14.48
N PRO A 408 -27.83 -4.21 14.22
CA PRO A 408 -29.13 -4.65 14.68
C PRO A 408 -29.17 -4.70 16.21
N VAL A 409 -30.23 -4.14 16.80
CA VAL A 409 -30.46 -4.17 18.27
C VAL A 409 -30.85 -5.56 18.80
N CYS A 410 -30.82 -6.57 17.95
CA CYS A 410 -31.41 -7.89 18.09
C CYS A 410 -30.60 -8.93 17.30
N THR A 411 -30.95 -10.20 17.49
CA THR A 411 -30.38 -11.34 16.75
C THR A 411 -31.42 -11.84 15.75
N ILE A 412 -31.04 -12.39 14.59
CA ILE A 412 -32.01 -12.94 13.61
C ILE A 412 -33.10 -13.84 14.24
N VAL A 413 -32.70 -14.70 15.20
CA VAL A 413 -33.62 -15.64 15.90
C VAL A 413 -34.62 -14.95 16.85
N ASN A 414 -34.37 -13.70 17.27
CA ASN A 414 -35.19 -12.98 18.25
C ASN A 414 -35.56 -11.56 17.79
N CYS A 415 -35.35 -11.24 16.51
CA CYS A 415 -35.68 -9.93 15.99
C CYS A 415 -37.10 -9.91 15.46
N THR A 416 -37.79 -8.78 15.67
CA THR A 416 -39.06 -8.51 14.99
C THR A 416 -38.79 -7.54 13.84
N GLU A 417 -39.60 -7.60 12.79
CA GLU A 417 -39.51 -6.70 11.64
C GLU A 417 -39.46 -5.22 12.05
N SER A 418 -40.22 -4.82 13.08
CA SER A 418 -40.25 -3.44 13.57
C SER A 418 -38.97 -2.95 14.25
N GLN A 419 -38.05 -3.86 14.59
CA GLN A 419 -36.77 -3.54 15.21
C GLN A 419 -35.63 -3.42 14.21
N LEU A 420 -35.84 -3.86 12.97
CA LEU A 420 -34.84 -3.78 11.93
C LEU A 420 -34.82 -2.38 11.33
N VAL A 421 -33.63 -1.86 11.04
CA VAL A 421 -33.41 -0.64 10.26
C VAL A 421 -32.87 -1.04 8.89
N VAL A 422 -33.22 -0.29 7.83
CA VAL A 422 -32.64 -0.53 6.50
C VAL A 422 -31.54 0.48 6.33
N ASP A 423 -30.32 0.00 6.45
CA ASP A 423 -29.11 0.81 6.31
C ASP A 423 -28.65 0.82 4.86
N GLY A 424 -28.93 -0.25 4.10
CA GLY A 424 -28.68 -0.29 2.67
C GLY A 424 -29.49 -1.34 1.93
N THR A 425 -29.55 -1.22 0.61
CA THR A 425 -30.38 -2.10 -0.24
C THR A 425 -29.66 -2.49 -1.52
N ASP A 426 -29.72 -3.77 -1.90
CA ASP A 426 -29.35 -4.28 -3.22
C ASP A 426 -30.45 -3.96 -4.24
N SER A 427 -30.53 -2.68 -4.62
CA SER A 427 -31.67 -2.12 -5.34
C SER A 427 -31.84 -2.66 -6.77
N ASN A 428 -30.76 -3.17 -7.35
CA ASN A 428 -30.68 -3.65 -8.72
C ASN A 428 -30.43 -5.18 -8.82
N ASN A 429 -30.39 -5.89 -7.68
CA ASN A 429 -30.07 -7.32 -7.57
C ASN A 429 -28.73 -7.70 -8.24
N ASP A 430 -27.75 -6.80 -8.19
CA ASP A 430 -26.41 -7.04 -8.73
C ASP A 430 -25.46 -7.74 -7.73
N GLY A 431 -25.93 -7.96 -6.50
CA GLY A 431 -25.19 -8.60 -5.42
C GLY A 431 -24.34 -7.62 -4.59
N LEU A 432 -24.69 -6.33 -4.60
CA LEU A 432 -24.11 -5.29 -3.76
C LEU A 432 -25.23 -4.53 -3.03
N PHE A 433 -25.03 -4.26 -1.74
CA PHE A 433 -25.78 -3.23 -1.03
C PHE A 433 -25.28 -1.85 -1.45
N ASP A 434 -26.21 -1.01 -1.88
CA ASP A 434 -25.99 0.39 -2.22
C ASP A 434 -26.61 1.31 -1.16
N GLY A 435 -26.08 2.53 -1.08
CA GLY A 435 -26.64 3.60 -0.24
C GLY A 435 -26.61 3.23 1.24
N ILE A 436 -25.43 2.83 1.73
CA ILE A 436 -25.23 2.47 3.13
C ILE A 436 -25.31 3.74 3.99
N ASP A 437 -26.27 3.81 4.92
CA ASP A 437 -26.30 4.72 6.08
C ASP A 437 -25.60 3.99 7.24
N ALA A 438 -24.29 4.18 7.38
CA ALA A 438 -23.47 3.39 8.31
C ALA A 438 -23.63 3.82 9.76
N ASN A 439 -24.15 5.03 10.00
CA ASN A 439 -24.26 5.65 11.31
C ASN A 439 -25.71 5.80 11.83
N GLU A 440 -26.68 5.42 11.01
CA GLU A 440 -28.12 5.44 11.26
C GLU A 440 -28.68 6.83 11.58
N ASP A 441 -28.07 7.89 11.04
CA ASP A 441 -28.54 9.27 11.26
C ASP A 441 -29.61 9.72 10.25
N GLY A 442 -29.85 8.90 9.22
CA GLY A 442 -30.90 9.07 8.22
C GLY A 442 -30.46 9.84 6.98
N ASP A 443 -29.16 10.15 6.84
CA ASP A 443 -28.58 10.60 5.59
C ASP A 443 -27.49 9.64 5.07
N GLN A 444 -26.89 9.96 3.93
CA GLN A 444 -25.90 9.11 3.24
C GLN A 444 -24.76 9.96 2.67
N ASN A 445 -24.49 11.10 3.31
CA ASN A 445 -23.49 12.08 2.87
C ASN A 445 -22.27 12.14 3.78
N ASP A 446 -22.25 11.33 4.84
CA ASP A 446 -21.07 11.22 5.69
C ASP A 446 -19.95 10.45 5.00
N TRP A 447 -18.75 10.73 5.47
CA TRP A 447 -17.56 9.99 5.06
C TRP A 447 -17.44 8.74 5.90
N ILE A 448 -17.21 7.64 5.21
CA ILE A 448 -16.78 6.36 5.75
C ILE A 448 -15.26 6.31 5.64
N SER A 449 -14.64 6.03 6.78
CA SER A 449 -13.23 5.74 6.97
C SER A 449 -13.03 4.23 7.09
N ILE A 450 -12.01 3.69 6.45
CA ILE A 450 -11.68 2.27 6.40
C ILE A 450 -10.35 2.06 7.11
N ASP A 451 -10.40 1.74 8.40
CA ASP A 451 -9.14 1.51 9.12
C ASP A 451 -8.47 0.22 8.64
N GLU A 452 -7.37 0.33 7.90
CA GLU A 452 -6.63 -0.83 7.45
C GLU A 452 -5.85 -1.50 8.57
N THR A 453 -5.61 -2.78 8.34
CA THR A 453 -5.07 -3.67 9.35
C THR A 453 -3.80 -4.33 8.87
N LEU A 454 -2.86 -4.42 9.80
CA LEU A 454 -1.69 -5.28 9.72
C LEU A 454 -1.88 -6.46 10.66
N CYS A 455 -1.69 -7.68 10.17
CA CYS A 455 -1.67 -8.86 11.01
C CYS A 455 -0.44 -8.84 11.92
N ILE A 456 -0.66 -9.22 13.18
CA ILE A 456 0.37 -9.39 14.19
C ILE A 456 0.11 -10.67 14.97
N TYR A 457 1.08 -11.15 15.74
CA TYR A 457 0.87 -12.37 16.52
C TYR A 457 -0.23 -12.20 17.56
N GLY A 458 -1.30 -12.98 17.38
CA GLY A 458 -2.45 -12.99 18.27
C GLY A 458 -3.37 -11.78 18.14
N GLY A 459 -3.28 -11.00 17.06
CA GLY A 459 -4.16 -9.86 16.82
C GLY A 459 -3.93 -9.14 15.50
N ILE A 460 -4.44 -7.92 15.42
CA ILE A 460 -4.27 -6.96 14.34
C ILE A 460 -3.86 -5.61 14.95
N ILE A 461 -3.23 -4.75 14.18
CA ILE A 461 -3.03 -3.33 14.49
C ILE A 461 -3.63 -2.52 13.36
N TYR A 462 -4.35 -1.45 13.73
CA TYR A 462 -4.93 -0.51 12.77
C TYR A 462 -3.92 0.59 12.41
N ASP A 463 -4.09 1.22 11.26
CA ASP A 463 -3.41 2.43 10.82
C ASP A 463 -3.41 3.56 11.85
N ASP A 464 -4.55 3.86 12.48
CA ASP A 464 -4.69 4.92 13.48
C ASP A 464 -3.85 4.63 14.74
N GLU A 465 -3.83 3.36 15.15
CA GLU A 465 -3.00 2.86 16.24
C GLU A 465 -1.51 2.93 15.89
N LEU A 466 -1.13 2.56 14.65
CA LEU A 466 0.26 2.64 14.18
C LEU A 466 0.73 4.11 14.10
N LYS A 467 -0.12 5.00 13.58
CA LYS A 467 0.07 6.45 13.56
C LYS A 467 0.26 6.98 14.97
N ALA A 468 -0.53 6.54 15.95
CA ALA A 468 -0.38 6.94 17.34
C ALA A 468 0.95 6.48 17.95
N LEU A 469 1.40 5.26 17.65
CA LEU A 469 2.72 4.76 18.07
C LEU A 469 3.86 5.61 17.49
N LEU A 470 3.78 5.96 16.22
CA LEU A 470 4.82 6.73 15.51
C LEU A 470 4.84 8.22 15.89
N SER A 471 3.68 8.79 16.20
CA SER A 471 3.54 10.22 16.53
C SER A 471 4.27 10.63 17.82
N ASN A 472 4.51 9.68 18.71
CA ASN A 472 5.25 9.92 19.95
C ASN A 472 6.78 9.95 19.75
N ILE A 473 7.29 9.57 18.57
CA ILE A 473 8.72 9.53 18.28
C ILE A 473 9.23 10.93 17.87
N PRO A 474 10.15 11.56 18.63
CA PRO A 474 10.62 12.92 18.37
C PRO A 474 11.37 13.12 17.04
N SER A 475 11.94 12.05 16.47
CA SER A 475 12.69 12.11 15.20
C SER A 475 11.87 12.73 14.08
N SER A 476 12.48 13.68 13.38
CA SER A 476 11.86 14.36 12.24
C SER A 476 11.95 13.55 10.95
N LYS A 477 12.71 12.45 10.92
CA LYS A 477 12.97 11.64 9.72
C LYS A 477 12.54 10.20 9.93
N LYS A 478 11.49 9.77 9.22
CA LYS A 478 11.00 8.40 9.28
C LYS A 478 10.90 7.79 7.89
N ILE A 479 11.34 6.56 7.74
CA ILE A 479 11.13 5.74 6.54
C ILE A 479 10.22 4.60 6.99
N ILE A 480 9.04 4.48 6.39
CA ILE A 480 8.04 3.48 6.75
C ILE A 480 7.72 2.68 5.50
N ILE A 481 7.98 1.39 5.55
CA ILE A 481 7.78 0.47 4.44
C ILE A 481 6.81 -0.64 4.89
N ILE A 482 5.68 -0.76 4.21
CA ILE A 482 4.60 -1.68 4.59
C ILE A 482 4.32 -2.64 3.42
N SER A 483 4.48 -3.94 3.69
CA SER A 483 4.07 -5.02 2.80
C SER A 483 2.89 -5.74 3.41
N ALA A 484 1.68 -5.34 3.03
CA ALA A 484 0.41 -5.93 3.43
C ALA A 484 -0.62 -5.80 2.28
N CYS A 485 -1.61 -6.68 2.22
CA CYS A 485 -2.78 -6.46 1.38
C CYS A 485 -3.42 -5.12 1.75
N MET A 486 -3.88 -4.34 0.76
CA MET A 486 -4.49 -3.02 0.97
C MET A 486 -3.57 -2.00 1.69
N SER A 487 -2.26 -2.24 1.75
CA SER A 487 -1.34 -1.38 2.50
C SER A 487 -1.27 0.09 2.04
N GLY A 488 -1.92 0.46 0.94
CA GLY A 488 -1.92 1.82 0.40
C GLY A 488 -2.70 2.84 1.23
N GLY A 489 -3.78 2.47 1.92
CA GLY A 489 -4.56 3.44 2.71
C GLY A 489 -3.85 3.90 3.99
N PHE A 490 -2.88 3.11 4.50
CA PHE A 490 -1.91 3.60 5.50
C PHE A 490 -1.21 4.92 5.09
N VAL A 491 -1.19 5.31 3.81
CA VAL A 491 -0.68 6.62 3.39
C VAL A 491 -1.54 7.75 3.99
N ASP A 492 -2.86 7.66 3.93
CA ASP A 492 -3.79 8.70 4.39
C ASP A 492 -3.56 9.05 5.87
N ASP A 493 -3.19 8.03 6.64
CA ASP A 493 -2.93 8.16 8.06
C ASP A 493 -1.47 8.51 8.41
N LEU A 494 -0.51 7.90 7.71
CA LEU A 494 0.92 8.02 8.04
C LEU A 494 1.62 9.16 7.33
N SER A 495 1.06 9.70 6.25
CA SER A 495 1.61 10.82 5.49
C SER A 495 1.82 12.04 6.40
N ALA A 496 3.05 12.52 6.45
CA ALA A 496 3.41 13.74 7.18
C ALA A 496 4.77 14.27 6.72
N PRO A 497 5.05 15.57 6.90
CA PRO A 497 6.37 16.13 6.62
C PRO A 497 7.49 15.37 7.34
N GLY A 498 8.59 15.12 6.61
CA GLY A 498 9.75 14.40 7.14
C GLY A 498 9.60 12.88 7.17
N ARG A 499 8.58 12.34 6.49
CA ARG A 499 8.38 10.90 6.33
C ARG A 499 8.54 10.51 4.86
N VAL A 500 9.03 9.30 4.64
CA VAL A 500 8.86 8.57 3.38
C VAL A 500 8.02 7.36 3.69
N ILE A 501 6.87 7.24 3.04
CA ILE A 501 5.95 6.10 3.13
C ILE A 501 6.04 5.31 1.83
N ILE A 502 6.29 4.01 1.94
CA ILE A 502 6.30 3.09 0.80
C ILE A 502 5.39 1.92 1.13
N THR A 503 4.40 1.67 0.28
CA THR A 503 3.47 0.55 0.44
C THR A 503 3.65 -0.41 -0.73
N ALA A 504 3.46 -1.71 -0.50
CA ALA A 504 3.58 -2.70 -1.57
C ALA A 504 2.38 -2.68 -2.53
N GLU A 505 1.23 -2.16 -2.08
CA GLU A 505 -0.06 -2.21 -2.77
C GLU A 505 -0.83 -0.88 -2.63
N ARG A 506 -1.93 -0.74 -3.40
CA ARG A 506 -2.93 0.33 -3.22
C ARG A 506 -3.95 -0.08 -2.15
N GLU A 507 -4.60 0.92 -1.57
CA GLU A 507 -5.74 0.81 -0.66
C GLU A 507 -6.81 -0.19 -1.16
N GLU A 508 -7.30 -0.04 -2.40
CA GLU A 508 -8.39 -0.89 -2.91
C GLU A 508 -7.96 -2.26 -3.50
N TYR A 509 -6.67 -2.58 -3.53
CA TYR A 509 -6.14 -3.72 -4.30
C TYR A 509 -5.69 -4.89 -3.42
N MET A 510 -6.00 -6.11 -3.87
CA MET A 510 -5.33 -7.33 -3.41
C MET A 510 -4.28 -7.75 -4.46
N GLY A 511 -3.01 -7.53 -4.16
CA GLY A 511 -1.87 -7.94 -4.97
C GLY A 511 -1.36 -9.34 -4.65
N ILE A 512 -0.21 -9.69 -5.23
CA ILE A 512 0.57 -10.85 -4.80
C ILE A 512 1.58 -10.36 -3.78
N MET A 513 1.27 -10.64 -2.51
CA MET A 513 2.15 -10.40 -1.38
C MET A 513 3.57 -10.93 -1.66
N GLY A 514 4.57 -10.06 -1.50
CA GLY A 514 6.00 -10.38 -1.61
C GLY A 514 6.62 -10.32 -3.01
N ALA A 515 5.95 -9.73 -4.00
CA ALA A 515 6.57 -9.45 -5.31
C ALA A 515 7.38 -8.13 -5.32
N PHE A 516 7.02 -7.16 -4.48
CA PHE A 516 7.67 -5.84 -4.42
C PHE A 516 8.83 -5.76 -3.43
N MET A 517 8.74 -6.44 -2.28
CA MET A 517 9.76 -6.37 -1.23
C MET A 517 11.12 -6.94 -1.65
N PRO A 518 11.23 -8.12 -2.32
CA PRO A 518 12.53 -8.63 -2.76
C PRO A 518 13.31 -7.68 -3.69
N PRO A 519 12.75 -7.09 -4.76
CA PRO A 519 13.49 -6.15 -5.58
C PRO A 519 13.77 -4.82 -4.87
N LEU A 520 12.93 -4.39 -3.92
CA LEU A 520 13.22 -3.23 -3.07
C LEU A 520 14.45 -3.48 -2.17
N THR A 521 14.51 -4.62 -1.50
CA THR A 521 15.67 -5.03 -0.70
C THR A 521 16.91 -5.19 -1.58
N GLU A 522 16.78 -5.72 -2.80
CA GLU A 522 17.89 -5.80 -3.75
C GLU A 522 18.41 -4.41 -4.13
N ALA A 523 17.52 -3.45 -4.39
CA ALA A 523 17.91 -2.07 -4.70
C ALA A 523 18.73 -1.45 -3.56
N LEU A 524 18.33 -1.68 -2.32
CA LEU A 524 19.01 -1.17 -1.12
C LEU A 524 20.33 -1.90 -0.85
N LYS A 525 20.36 -3.21 -1.12
CA LYS A 525 21.53 -4.06 -0.90
C LYS A 525 22.62 -3.82 -1.93
N ASN A 526 22.26 -3.45 -3.16
CA ASN A 526 23.17 -3.39 -4.29
C ASN A 526 23.12 -2.01 -4.97
N PRO A 527 23.91 -1.03 -4.51
CA PRO A 527 23.92 0.30 -5.12
C PRO A 527 24.26 0.30 -6.62
N SER A 528 24.99 -0.70 -7.13
CA SER A 528 25.39 -0.73 -8.54
C SER A 528 24.23 -0.84 -9.53
N VAL A 529 23.04 -1.24 -9.06
CA VAL A 529 21.85 -1.39 -9.91
C VAL A 529 20.83 -0.26 -9.73
N SER A 530 20.95 0.55 -8.67
CA SER A 530 19.91 1.47 -8.21
C SER A 530 20.39 2.90 -7.95
N ASP A 531 21.69 3.14 -7.68
CA ASP A 531 22.30 4.47 -7.52
C ASP A 531 22.39 5.18 -8.88
N LEU A 532 21.36 5.95 -9.22
CA LEU A 532 21.22 6.59 -10.53
C LEU A 532 22.03 7.88 -10.62
N ASP A 533 22.21 8.59 -9.50
CA ASP A 533 22.98 9.84 -9.46
C ASP A 533 24.49 9.61 -9.24
N ASN A 534 24.90 8.36 -8.98
CA ASN A 534 26.26 7.89 -8.76
C ASN A 534 26.94 8.56 -7.55
N ASN A 535 26.16 8.90 -6.52
CA ASN A 535 26.69 9.50 -5.30
C ASN A 535 27.23 8.45 -4.31
N GLY A 536 27.09 7.15 -4.61
CA GLY A 536 27.55 6.04 -3.79
C GLY A 536 26.54 5.55 -2.75
N LEU A 537 25.35 6.15 -2.69
CA LEU A 537 24.25 5.82 -1.79
C LEU A 537 22.98 5.54 -2.59
N VAL A 538 22.05 4.81 -1.99
CA VAL A 538 20.73 4.54 -2.58
C VAL A 538 19.69 5.30 -1.77
N SER A 539 19.10 6.32 -2.38
CA SER A 539 17.98 7.07 -1.82
C SER A 539 16.68 6.24 -1.85
N MET A 540 15.69 6.61 -1.04
CA MET A 540 14.39 5.89 -1.06
C MET A 540 13.67 6.03 -2.40
N LYS A 541 13.83 7.17 -3.09
CA LYS A 541 13.32 7.36 -4.45
C LYS A 541 13.94 6.36 -5.44
N GLU A 542 15.26 6.18 -5.38
CA GLU A 542 15.97 5.25 -6.26
C GLU A 542 15.58 3.80 -6.01
N ALA A 543 15.52 3.40 -4.74
CA ALA A 543 15.11 2.07 -4.35
C ALA A 543 13.70 1.74 -4.84
N PHE A 544 12.75 2.66 -4.64
CA PHE A 544 11.36 2.50 -5.08
C PHE A 544 11.24 2.38 -6.61
N ASN A 545 11.89 3.27 -7.36
CA ASN A 545 11.86 3.24 -8.83
C ASN A 545 12.46 1.95 -9.39
N TYR A 546 13.57 1.47 -8.83
CA TYR A 546 14.16 0.20 -9.22
C TYR A 546 13.20 -0.97 -8.95
N ALA A 547 12.62 -1.01 -7.75
CA ALA A 547 11.73 -2.08 -7.34
C ALA A 547 10.48 -2.17 -8.23
N ALA A 548 9.85 -1.02 -8.50
CA ALA A 548 8.69 -0.92 -9.37
C ALA A 548 9.02 -1.32 -10.82
N ALA A 549 10.14 -0.84 -11.38
CA ALA A 549 10.56 -1.21 -12.73
C ALA A 549 10.87 -2.71 -12.86
N PHE A 550 11.46 -3.32 -11.83
CA PHE A 550 11.70 -4.77 -11.81
C PHE A 550 10.38 -5.54 -11.78
N ALA A 551 9.44 -5.13 -10.92
CA ALA A 551 8.11 -5.73 -10.83
C ALA A 551 7.37 -5.70 -12.17
N ASP A 552 7.42 -4.57 -12.89
CA ASP A 552 6.85 -4.42 -14.25
C ASP A 552 7.54 -5.35 -15.27
N SER A 553 8.86 -5.52 -15.16
CA SER A 553 9.66 -6.33 -16.09
C SER A 553 9.34 -7.82 -16.06
N LEU A 554 8.77 -8.33 -14.96
CA LEU A 554 8.36 -9.73 -14.83
C LEU A 554 7.14 -10.08 -15.70
N GLY A 555 6.54 -9.10 -16.40
CA GLY A 555 5.58 -9.34 -17.47
C GLY A 555 4.25 -9.91 -17.01
N PHE A 556 3.96 -9.84 -15.72
CA PHE A 556 2.67 -10.26 -15.21
C PHE A 556 1.65 -9.13 -15.30
N GLN A 557 0.39 -9.48 -15.57
CA GLN A 557 -0.78 -8.58 -15.53
C GLN A 557 -1.10 -8.07 -14.10
N PHE A 558 -0.10 -7.86 -13.26
CA PHE A 558 -0.26 -7.67 -11.81
C PHE A 558 -0.03 -6.26 -11.32
N ASN A 559 0.07 -5.25 -12.21
CA ASN A 559 0.22 -3.82 -11.90
C ASN A 559 0.47 -3.59 -10.40
N LEU A 560 1.70 -3.89 -9.95
CA LEU A 560 2.08 -3.80 -8.56
C LEU A 560 2.16 -2.32 -8.27
N TYR A 561 1.02 -1.78 -7.88
CA TYR A 561 0.84 -0.38 -7.61
C TYR A 561 1.35 -0.08 -6.21
N ALA A 562 2.62 -0.37 -5.98
CA ALA A 562 3.31 0.15 -4.82
C ALA A 562 3.13 1.67 -4.81
N GLN A 563 2.80 2.22 -3.64
CA GLN A 563 2.61 3.65 -3.47
C GLN A 563 3.83 4.26 -2.79
N TYR A 564 4.07 5.53 -3.09
CA TYR A 564 5.15 6.32 -2.53
C TYR A 564 4.61 7.70 -2.15
N ASP A 565 4.84 8.14 -0.93
CA ASP A 565 4.62 9.52 -0.48
C ASP A 565 5.85 9.99 0.30
N ASP A 566 6.31 11.22 0.04
CA ASP A 566 7.39 11.83 0.83
C ASP A 566 7.16 13.29 1.21
N ASN A 567 5.95 13.80 0.94
CA ASN A 567 5.69 15.23 0.99
C ASN A 567 4.66 15.61 2.08
N GLY A 568 3.85 14.65 2.53
CA GLY A 568 2.94 14.85 3.65
C GLY A 568 1.55 15.38 3.25
N ASP A 569 1.16 15.26 1.98
CA ASP A 569 -0.12 15.71 1.44
C ASP A 569 -1.19 14.61 1.39
N MET A 570 -0.88 13.40 1.88
CA MET A 570 -1.74 12.20 1.84
C MET A 570 -1.96 11.64 0.42
N ILE A 571 -1.33 12.20 -0.61
CA ILE A 571 -1.51 11.74 -1.99
C ILE A 571 -0.25 11.02 -2.45
N SER A 572 -0.33 9.70 -2.43
CA SER A 572 0.78 8.88 -2.91
C SER A 572 0.76 8.61 -4.42
N HIS A 573 1.94 8.30 -4.95
CA HIS A 573 2.13 8.05 -6.37
C HIS A 573 2.83 6.73 -6.66
N VAL A 574 2.46 6.13 -7.80
CA VAL A 574 3.20 5.01 -8.39
C VAL A 574 4.44 5.52 -9.13
N ALA A 575 5.40 4.62 -9.34
CA ALA A 575 6.60 4.89 -10.12
C ALA A 575 6.26 5.30 -11.58
N PRO A 576 7.13 6.09 -12.24
CA PRO A 576 8.39 6.62 -11.74
C PRO A 576 8.23 7.87 -10.87
N ILE A 577 9.00 7.96 -9.79
CA ILE A 577 9.15 9.13 -8.92
C ILE A 577 10.36 9.96 -9.41
N PRO A 578 10.27 11.29 -9.57
CA PRO A 578 9.23 12.18 -9.02
C PRO A 578 7.91 12.14 -9.80
N ASN A 579 6.81 12.20 -9.07
CA ASN A 579 5.44 12.25 -9.57
C ASN A 579 4.57 12.99 -8.56
N GLY A 580 3.67 13.87 -9.00
CA GLY A 580 2.75 14.62 -8.13
C GLY A 580 3.37 15.24 -6.86
N ASN A 581 4.53 15.90 -7.00
CA ASN A 581 5.33 16.49 -5.92
C ASN A 581 6.09 15.52 -5.00
N ASP A 582 5.88 14.21 -5.13
CA ASP A 582 6.71 13.23 -4.46
C ASP A 582 8.10 13.09 -5.07
N GLY A 583 9.04 12.72 -4.22
CA GLY A 583 10.42 12.38 -4.56
C GLY A 583 11.43 13.45 -4.20
N SER A 584 10.99 14.63 -3.74
CA SER A 584 11.92 15.69 -3.33
C SER A 584 12.63 15.29 -2.04
N PHE A 585 11.88 14.91 -1.01
CA PHE A 585 12.45 14.60 0.30
C PHE A 585 13.21 13.27 0.27
N GLY A 586 12.60 12.23 -0.27
CA GLY A 586 13.15 10.89 -0.35
C GLY A 586 14.25 10.70 -1.40
N SER A 587 14.54 11.71 -2.23
CA SER A 587 15.81 11.77 -2.98
C SER A 587 17.02 12.18 -2.12
N THR A 588 16.77 12.68 -0.91
CA THR A 588 17.80 13.13 0.03
C THR A 588 17.80 12.35 1.35
N LEU A 589 16.85 11.43 1.52
CA LEU A 589 16.73 10.57 2.69
C LEU A 589 17.32 9.18 2.42
N TYR A 590 18.17 8.74 3.34
CA TYR A 590 18.86 7.46 3.32
C TYR A 590 18.61 6.72 4.64
N ILE A 591 18.54 5.38 4.61
CA ILE A 591 18.29 4.51 5.79
C ILE A 591 19.28 4.80 6.92
N ASN A 592 20.53 5.00 6.53
CA ASN A 592 21.57 5.53 7.37
C ASN A 592 21.83 6.95 6.88
N SER A 593 21.39 7.94 7.64
CA SER A 593 21.95 9.29 7.54
C SER A 593 22.96 9.57 8.65
N VAL A 594 23.57 8.50 9.20
CA VAL A 594 24.79 8.59 10.02
C VAL A 594 25.78 9.37 9.17
N LEU A 595 25.83 10.67 9.46
CA LEU A 595 27.03 11.44 9.29
C LEU A 595 28.05 10.66 10.10
N LEU A 596 28.84 9.84 9.42
CA LEU A 596 29.99 9.25 10.04
C LEU A 596 30.79 10.44 10.60
N ASP A 597 31.10 10.43 11.90
CA ASP A 597 31.81 11.55 12.49
C ASP A 597 33.08 11.87 11.68
N ASN A 598 33.41 13.15 11.57
CA ASN A 598 34.73 13.51 11.07
C ASN A 598 35.76 12.98 12.07
N ILE A 599 36.52 11.97 11.68
CA ILE A 599 37.53 11.40 12.58
C ILE A 599 38.80 12.24 12.51
N SER A 600 39.41 12.49 13.67
CA SER A 600 40.72 13.13 13.77
C SER A 600 41.66 12.24 14.58
N LEU A 601 42.51 11.49 13.88
CA LEU A 601 43.52 10.63 14.48
C LEU A 601 44.84 11.39 14.52
N GLN A 602 45.19 11.95 15.68
CA GLN A 602 46.37 12.80 15.84
C GLN A 602 47.30 12.32 16.96
N ASN A 603 48.59 12.12 16.64
CA ASN A 603 49.63 11.77 17.61
C ASN A 603 49.36 10.47 18.38
N LEU A 604 48.94 9.41 17.68
CA LEU A 604 48.50 8.13 18.28
C LEU A 604 49.41 6.97 17.90
N SER A 605 49.54 6.00 18.81
CA SER A 605 50.08 4.67 18.54
C SER A 605 48.96 3.64 18.70
N ILE A 606 48.51 3.06 17.59
CA ILE A 606 47.43 2.08 17.55
C ILE A 606 48.07 0.69 17.70
N THR A 607 47.82 0.05 18.83
CA THR A 607 48.40 -1.26 19.18
C THR A 607 47.39 -2.41 19.10
N THR A 608 46.17 -2.12 18.64
CA THR A 608 45.08 -3.08 18.48
C THR A 608 44.39 -2.86 17.13
N SER A 609 43.99 -3.95 16.47
CA SER A 609 43.22 -3.86 15.23
C SER A 609 41.93 -3.06 15.44
N SER A 610 41.65 -2.12 14.54
CA SER A 610 40.60 -1.10 14.71
C SER A 610 40.02 -0.72 13.35
N ILE A 611 38.72 -0.46 13.27
CA ILE A 611 38.06 -0.02 12.03
C ILE A 611 37.38 1.31 12.34
N TYR A 612 37.61 2.33 11.49
CA TYR A 612 37.03 3.66 11.61
C TYR A 612 36.19 3.95 10.37
N ASN A 613 34.92 4.28 10.53
CA ASN A 613 34.07 4.81 9.47
C ASN A 613 33.89 6.31 9.73
N ALA A 614 34.13 7.17 8.72
CA ALA A 614 34.15 8.64 8.85
C ALA A 614 33.46 9.34 7.67
N ASN A 615 33.00 10.59 7.85
CA ASN A 615 32.70 11.46 6.71
C ASN A 615 34.04 11.95 6.16
N ASP A 616 34.69 12.89 6.84
CA ASP A 616 36.08 13.25 6.57
C ASP A 616 37.03 12.58 7.57
N ALA A 617 38.23 12.21 7.14
CA ALA A 617 39.26 11.67 8.01
C ALA A 617 40.50 12.57 8.01
N ASN A 618 40.89 13.08 9.18
CA ASN A 618 42.13 13.82 9.40
C ASN A 618 43.14 12.96 10.15
N ILE A 619 44.18 12.51 9.46
CA ILE A 619 45.19 11.59 10.00
C ILE A 619 46.53 12.33 10.08
N SER A 620 47.07 12.43 11.29
CA SER A 620 48.36 13.08 11.54
C SER A 620 49.13 12.36 12.62
N ASN A 621 50.41 12.09 12.38
CA ASN A 621 51.31 11.56 13.40
C ASN A 621 50.83 10.24 14.02
N VAL A 622 50.30 9.31 13.21
CA VAL A 622 49.81 7.99 13.67
C VAL A 622 50.83 6.89 13.40
N SER A 623 50.98 5.94 14.32
CA SER A 623 51.78 4.71 14.15
C SER A 623 50.93 3.47 14.44
N ILE A 624 51.18 2.36 13.75
CA ILE A 624 50.46 1.09 13.94
C ILE A 624 51.42 -0.01 14.31
N GLN A 625 51.16 -0.66 15.44
CA GLN A 625 52.11 -1.55 16.10
C GLN A 625 51.47 -2.90 16.43
N ASN A 626 52.28 -3.85 16.87
CA ASN A 626 51.84 -5.16 17.37
C ASN A 626 51.08 -6.05 16.36
N SER A 627 51.45 -6.01 15.08
CA SER A 627 50.75 -6.78 14.03
C SER A 627 49.24 -6.47 13.96
N SER A 628 48.87 -5.20 14.16
CA SER A 628 47.49 -4.75 14.17
C SER A 628 47.02 -4.37 12.76
N ASN A 629 45.75 -4.63 12.48
CA ASN A 629 45.09 -4.23 11.24
C ASN A 629 44.18 -3.04 11.48
N VAL A 630 44.52 -1.89 10.90
CA VAL A 630 43.72 -0.67 11.01
C VAL A 630 43.10 -0.36 9.65
N GLU A 631 41.79 -0.15 9.63
CA GLU A 631 41.07 0.24 8.42
C GLU A 631 40.32 1.55 8.67
N ILE A 632 40.41 2.47 7.71
CA ILE A 632 39.75 3.78 7.77
C ILE A 632 38.94 3.94 6.49
N HIS A 633 37.64 4.16 6.63
CA HIS A 633 36.69 4.22 5.54
C HIS A 633 35.97 5.57 5.59
N ALA A 634 36.35 6.51 4.74
CA ALA A 634 35.89 7.90 4.80
C ALA A 634 35.10 8.30 3.54
N LEU A 635 33.80 8.60 3.67
CA LEU A 635 32.93 8.95 2.54
C LEU A 635 33.33 10.26 1.82
N GLY A 636 33.87 11.20 2.59
CA GLY A 636 34.32 12.52 2.16
C GLY A 636 35.84 12.63 2.00
N THR A 637 36.41 13.74 2.46
CA THR A 637 37.83 14.06 2.27
C THR A 637 38.70 13.36 3.32
N THR A 638 39.69 12.59 2.87
CA THR A 638 40.76 12.10 3.75
C THR A 638 42.02 12.95 3.61
N THR A 639 42.41 13.63 4.69
CA THR A 639 43.66 14.41 4.77
C THR A 639 44.68 13.66 5.60
N ILE A 640 45.86 13.39 5.01
CA ILE A 640 46.97 12.71 5.68
C ILE A 640 48.17 13.65 5.72
N THR A 641 48.54 14.09 6.92
CA THR A 641 49.64 15.04 7.11
C THR A 641 50.94 14.33 7.46
N ASN A 642 50.90 13.24 8.22
CA ASN A 642 52.07 12.43 8.56
C ASN A 642 51.66 11.05 9.13
N ILE A 643 52.37 9.98 8.79
CA ILE A 643 52.19 8.64 9.38
C ILE A 643 53.57 8.17 9.86
N PHE A 644 53.75 8.00 11.17
CA PHE A 644 55.04 7.74 11.81
C PHE A 644 55.58 6.32 11.54
N GLY A 645 54.73 5.37 11.16
CA GLY A 645 55.16 4.03 10.73
C GLY A 645 54.13 2.93 10.96
N VAL A 646 54.14 1.92 10.10
CA VAL A 646 53.38 0.66 10.23
C VAL A 646 54.39 -0.44 10.49
N ASP A 647 54.36 -1.04 11.68
CA ASP A 647 55.28 -2.10 12.09
C ASP A 647 55.18 -3.33 11.17
N LEU A 648 56.24 -4.12 11.11
CA LEU A 648 56.25 -5.39 10.38
C LEU A 648 55.15 -6.33 10.92
N GLY A 649 54.21 -6.71 10.06
CA GLY A 649 53.04 -7.53 10.42
C GLY A 649 51.75 -6.74 10.68
N SER A 650 51.81 -5.41 10.77
CA SER A 650 50.65 -4.53 10.87
C SER A 650 50.16 -4.08 9.49
N THR A 651 48.90 -3.66 9.38
CA THR A 651 48.33 -3.09 8.14
C THR A 651 47.58 -1.79 8.40
N LEU A 652 47.61 -0.89 7.42
CA LEU A 652 46.75 0.29 7.33
C LEU A 652 46.03 0.24 5.98
N LYS A 653 44.71 0.17 6.00
CA LYS A 653 43.86 0.36 4.84
C LYS A 653 43.14 1.69 4.97
N ILE A 654 43.13 2.49 3.91
CA ILE A 654 42.33 3.70 3.82
C ILE A 654 41.56 3.62 2.52
N ASP A 655 40.24 3.73 2.57
CA ASP A 655 39.38 3.80 1.40
C ASP A 655 38.22 4.76 1.64
N ASN A 656 37.45 5.02 0.57
CA ASN A 656 36.33 5.95 0.57
C ASN A 656 34.97 5.25 0.60
N ILE A 657 34.93 4.02 1.11
CA ILE A 657 33.73 3.18 1.12
C ILE A 657 33.62 2.57 2.52
N PRO A 658 32.62 2.94 3.34
CA PRO A 658 32.38 2.33 4.65
C PRO A 658 32.55 0.82 4.58
N LYS A 659 33.27 0.20 5.52
CA LYS A 659 33.64 -1.22 5.40
C LYS A 659 32.46 -2.14 5.13
N CYS A 660 31.30 -1.81 5.67
CA CYS A 660 30.06 -2.55 5.45
C CYS A 660 29.65 -2.48 3.95
N GLN A 661 29.68 -1.30 3.33
CA GLN A 661 29.46 -1.13 1.88
C GLN A 661 30.54 -1.77 1.00
N SER A 662 31.74 -2.04 1.51
CA SER A 662 32.82 -2.70 0.73
C SER A 662 32.60 -4.20 0.49
N ASN A 663 31.67 -4.83 1.24
CA ASN A 663 31.31 -6.25 1.06
C ASN A 663 30.18 -6.47 0.04
N ALA A 664 29.48 -5.40 -0.37
CA ALA A 664 28.37 -5.45 -1.34
C ALA A 664 28.81 -5.10 -2.78
N ILE A 665 30.08 -4.76 -2.98
CA ILE A 665 30.65 -4.40 -4.27
C ILE A 665 31.50 -5.58 -4.75
N ASP A 666 31.14 -6.13 -5.90
CA ASP A 666 31.92 -7.14 -6.64
C ASP A 666 33.41 -6.76 -6.63
N GLU A 667 34.29 -7.71 -6.28
CA GLU A 667 35.75 -7.52 -6.26
C GLU A 667 36.28 -6.95 -7.58
N GLN A 668 35.57 -7.17 -8.71
CA GLN A 668 35.90 -6.61 -10.01
C GLN A 668 35.65 -5.10 -10.13
N ALA A 669 34.59 -4.57 -9.50
CA ALA A 669 34.30 -3.13 -9.46
C ALA A 669 35.23 -2.38 -8.49
N LEU A 670 35.75 -3.08 -7.47
CA LEU A 670 36.78 -2.57 -6.56
C LEU A 670 38.15 -2.40 -7.27
N GLU A 671 38.47 -3.22 -8.27
CA GLU A 671 39.68 -3.04 -9.11
C GLU A 671 39.56 -1.85 -10.06
N ASP A 672 38.37 -1.58 -10.60
CA ASP A 672 38.16 -0.44 -11.51
C ASP A 672 38.13 0.92 -10.77
N LYS A 673 37.62 0.96 -9.53
CA LYS A 673 37.69 2.17 -8.67
C LYS A 673 39.08 2.44 -8.09
N LYS A 674 39.96 1.44 -7.95
CA LYS A 674 41.37 1.62 -7.52
C LYS A 674 42.25 2.34 -8.55
N LYS A 675 41.70 2.75 -9.70
CA LYS A 675 42.43 3.39 -10.81
C LYS A 675 42.37 4.92 -10.80
N TYR A 676 41.66 5.51 -9.85
CA TYR A 676 41.64 6.94 -9.54
C TYR A 676 42.02 7.14 -8.07
#